data_AF-A0A960NW04-F1
#
_entry.id   AF-A0A960NW04-F1
#
_cell.length_a   1.000
_cell.length_b   1.000
_cell.length_c   1.000
_cell.angle_alpha   90.00
_cell.angle_beta   90.00
_cell.angle_gamma   90.00
#
_symmetry.space_group_name_H-M   'P 1'
#
loop_
_entity.id
_entity.type
_entity.pdbx_description
1 polymer ?
#
loop_
_entity_poly.entity_id
_entity_poly.type
_entity_poly.pdbx_seq_one_letter_code
_entity_poly.pdbx_strand_id
1 'polypeptide(L)'
;MAKKGKGKKDQEMSIMDAVDNLSGMAELDATIEKEGEALGVKKNLHKLKELKEEEKEETLSTVKGTFKTVHNYLKHVYSKDKEHLKDRDMQRGIKAIMVLADEAADKLDKCTSLFKHTYKEGKVSEIKEYKELKSFYSKKILKRFEEVLATEAAWQEEWATEDEKIDIERQGLKDLEMVKRDKEYELFYIRKDDGKPFFNRNLLRHIKLVSDFDEVIMGFEGEDPLLRINVLLDHEAQNVAEEIREIARNELGDFYADAFHHKEIPIVSDVLKMTMSLMLACNPQNLLENTMGKVCTRYLKDFHLFLREVLVSPDYLRLISHSVEETDQISRALVNLIHAFSYAFFSHSGKKQEMLGYFEDLAKEASGGVSLKRRDNIDTNLLMSEIFDLHDSVTTMLKKYPSGPLFKTLDIFQDRNEQEGFDPIRQGNPPYYLYTFSNSAFDSRCLKIPCPTLHAHINKAGVIDEFKGFLRYFETKKELEKHLHFNLQDRTSWEEHARCAALEKLQNQAEFSKQFILVTLPKKSDFYFQSEDYLKINGAKDFLKLVEEQVQSGEECGFYFSKHLPKKEIDSFVKKILPIIHTHFFKKKAKLDRKERLDFIEIFYLLLELKILELAKADTFTFSCKDGVDVGAAASAAFFALTKLFGKEDKWSIEEQDHLLWILLGPALTVRERLIDYRRFSRMASALSILSGALSKERDKIMKALQPLFGAKLFQKLKNDVN
;
A
#
# COMPACT_ATOMS: atom_id res chain seq x y z
N MET A 1 21.16 -5.95 -58.79
CA MET A 1 20.68 -7.09 -57.98
C MET A 1 20.37 -6.60 -56.57
N ALA A 2 19.09 -6.38 -56.28
CA ALA A 2 18.60 -5.88 -55.00
C ALA A 2 18.58 -7.00 -53.94
N LYS A 3 19.18 -6.76 -52.76
CA LYS A 3 19.05 -7.62 -51.59
C LYS A 3 17.75 -7.26 -50.85
N LYS A 4 16.82 -8.22 -50.82
CA LYS A 4 15.59 -8.20 -50.01
C LYS A 4 15.91 -7.95 -48.53
N GLY A 5 15.26 -6.94 -47.94
CA GLY A 5 15.20 -6.75 -46.50
C GLY A 5 14.43 -7.89 -45.82
N LYS A 6 15.00 -8.43 -44.75
CA LYS A 6 14.33 -9.35 -43.83
C LYS A 6 13.35 -8.54 -42.98
N GLY A 7 12.06 -8.90 -43.03
CA GLY A 7 11.03 -8.30 -42.19
C GLY A 7 11.26 -8.57 -40.69
N LYS A 8 10.97 -7.55 -39.87
CA LYS A 8 10.73 -7.71 -38.42
C LYS A 8 9.62 -8.76 -38.25
N LYS A 9 9.84 -9.75 -37.38
CA LYS A 9 8.74 -10.58 -36.87
C LYS A 9 7.91 -9.70 -35.94
N ASP A 10 6.63 -9.49 -36.26
CA ASP A 10 5.65 -8.91 -35.34
C ASP A 10 5.62 -9.77 -34.06
N GLN A 11 5.81 -9.15 -32.90
CA GLN A 11 5.43 -9.77 -31.63
C GLN A 11 3.90 -9.91 -31.65
N GLU A 12 3.38 -11.12 -31.44
CA GLU A 12 1.93 -11.34 -31.33
C GLU A 12 1.40 -10.65 -30.07
N MET A 13 0.53 -9.65 -30.25
CA MET A 13 -0.19 -8.93 -29.19
C MET A 13 -1.12 -9.91 -28.45
N SER A 14 -1.04 -9.96 -27.12
CA SER A 14 -1.95 -10.79 -26.32
C SER A 14 -3.37 -10.21 -26.27
N ILE A 15 -4.37 -11.03 -25.89
CA ILE A 15 -5.74 -10.54 -25.73
C ILE A 15 -5.86 -9.45 -24.66
N MET A 16 -5.03 -9.52 -23.61
CA MET A 16 -4.98 -8.51 -22.54
C MET A 16 -4.44 -7.19 -23.07
N ASP A 17 -3.35 -7.25 -23.85
CA ASP A 17 -2.80 -6.05 -24.50
C ASP A 17 -3.83 -5.43 -25.47
N ALA A 18 -4.64 -6.25 -26.13
CA ALA A 18 -5.69 -5.77 -27.02
C ALA A 18 -6.83 -5.08 -26.24
N VAL A 19 -7.26 -5.62 -25.10
CA VAL A 19 -8.31 -5.03 -24.28
C VAL A 19 -7.85 -3.72 -23.63
N ASP A 20 -6.61 -3.65 -23.15
CA ASP A 20 -6.00 -2.39 -22.65
C ASP A 20 -5.98 -1.31 -23.75
N ASN A 21 -5.56 -1.69 -24.95
CA ASN A 21 -5.54 -0.81 -26.11
C ASN A 21 -6.94 -0.30 -26.46
N LEU A 22 -7.98 -1.15 -26.38
CA LEU A 22 -9.37 -0.72 -26.63
C LEU A 22 -9.84 0.31 -25.60
N SER A 23 -9.59 0.08 -24.30
CA SER A 23 -9.96 1.05 -23.27
C SER A 23 -9.24 2.40 -23.46
N GLY A 24 -7.93 2.37 -23.74
CA GLY A 24 -7.17 3.60 -24.02
C GLY A 24 -7.70 4.37 -25.25
N MET A 25 -8.20 3.66 -26.27
CA MET A 25 -8.84 4.27 -27.44
C MET A 25 -10.24 4.85 -27.13
N ALA A 26 -11.00 4.19 -26.24
CA ALA A 26 -12.34 4.62 -25.84
C ALA A 26 -12.33 5.88 -24.94
N GLU A 27 -11.23 6.15 -24.23
CA GLU A 27 -11.03 7.37 -23.42
C GLU A 27 -10.52 8.59 -24.23
N LEU A 28 -10.36 8.48 -25.55
CA LEU A 28 -9.93 9.62 -26.37
C LEU A 28 -10.99 10.75 -26.35
N ASP A 29 -10.57 11.97 -26.02
CA ASP A 29 -11.42 13.15 -26.13
C ASP A 29 -11.23 13.80 -27.51
N ALA A 30 -12.31 13.90 -28.29
CA ALA A 30 -12.27 14.34 -29.70
C ALA A 30 -12.98 15.68 -29.94
N THR A 31 -13.50 16.35 -28.90
CA THR A 31 -14.46 17.47 -29.08
C THR A 31 -13.96 18.88 -28.77
N ILE A 32 -12.65 19.11 -28.58
CA ILE A 32 -12.13 20.47 -28.30
C ILE A 32 -11.65 21.15 -29.58
N GLU A 33 -12.57 21.85 -30.25
CA GLU A 33 -12.25 23.01 -31.10
C GLU A 33 -12.56 24.28 -30.31
N LYS A 34 -11.58 24.83 -29.60
CA LYS A 34 -11.59 26.25 -29.22
C LYS A 34 -10.21 26.87 -29.46
N GLU A 35 -10.22 27.86 -30.34
CA GLU A 35 -9.15 28.83 -30.53
C GLU A 35 -8.98 29.68 -29.26
N GLY A 36 -7.73 29.99 -28.91
CA GLY A 36 -7.40 30.98 -27.89
C GLY A 36 -6.55 30.46 -26.74
N GLU A 37 -5.32 30.98 -26.70
CA GLU A 37 -4.36 30.98 -25.58
C GLU A 37 -3.50 29.74 -25.32
N ALA A 38 -2.24 30.06 -25.02
CA ALA A 38 -1.08 29.20 -24.94
C ALA A 38 -0.60 29.18 -23.49
N LEU A 39 -0.42 27.98 -22.92
CA LEU A 39 0.74 27.54 -22.15
C LEU A 39 0.42 26.22 -21.41
N GLY A 40 1.22 25.18 -21.71
CA GLY A 40 1.35 23.97 -20.89
C GLY A 40 0.39 22.80 -21.21
N VAL A 41 0.95 21.73 -21.79
CA VAL A 41 0.36 20.36 -21.91
C VAL A 41 -0.80 20.17 -22.92
N LYS A 42 -0.77 20.88 -24.06
CA LYS A 42 -1.49 20.48 -25.29
C LYS A 42 -0.79 19.31 -26.00
N LYS A 43 -0.90 18.07 -25.52
CA LYS A 43 -0.16 16.95 -26.15
C LYS A 43 -0.90 15.63 -26.44
N ASN A 44 -2.21 15.49 -26.26
CA ASN A 44 -2.88 14.23 -26.64
C ASN A 44 -3.73 14.30 -27.92
N LEU A 45 -4.40 15.43 -28.21
CA LEU A 45 -5.05 15.65 -29.51
C LEU A 45 -4.08 16.22 -30.58
N HIS A 46 -3.21 17.15 -30.18
CA HIS A 46 -2.22 17.74 -31.09
C HIS A 46 -1.18 16.74 -31.58
N LYS A 47 -0.78 15.75 -30.74
CA LYS A 47 0.15 14.70 -31.16
C LYS A 47 -0.40 13.90 -32.34
N LEU A 48 -1.67 13.48 -32.28
CA LEU A 48 -2.30 12.65 -33.32
C LEU A 48 -2.50 13.39 -34.65
N LYS A 49 -2.82 14.68 -34.62
CA LYS A 49 -2.93 15.50 -35.85
C LYS A 49 -1.58 15.78 -36.51
N GLU A 50 -0.51 15.93 -35.72
CA GLU A 50 0.85 16.30 -36.17
C GLU A 50 1.83 15.11 -36.27
N LEU A 51 1.37 13.86 -36.11
CA LEU A 51 2.21 12.67 -36.29
C LEU A 51 2.84 12.66 -37.69
N LYS A 52 4.12 12.25 -37.76
CA LYS A 52 4.77 11.93 -39.04
C LYS A 52 4.06 10.74 -39.67
N GLU A 53 4.13 10.60 -41.00
CA GLU A 53 3.44 9.50 -41.71
C GLU A 53 3.81 8.12 -41.17
N GLU A 54 5.08 7.91 -40.79
CA GLU A 54 5.57 6.67 -40.17
C GLU A 54 4.89 6.35 -38.83
N GLU A 55 4.64 7.36 -37.98
CA GLU A 55 3.99 7.21 -36.68
C GLU A 55 2.47 7.00 -36.83
N LYS A 56 1.86 7.56 -37.89
CA LYS A 56 0.46 7.31 -38.27
C LYS A 56 0.27 5.87 -38.72
N GLU A 57 1.20 5.35 -39.53
CA GLU A 57 1.18 3.95 -39.97
C GLU A 57 1.39 2.96 -38.80
N GLU A 58 2.29 3.27 -37.87
CA GLU A 58 2.52 2.46 -36.67
C GLU A 58 1.28 2.42 -35.76
N THR A 59 0.69 3.59 -35.44
CA THR A 59 -0.53 3.70 -34.63
C THR A 59 -1.68 2.90 -35.23
N LEU A 60 -1.83 2.98 -36.55
CA LEU A 60 -2.86 2.29 -37.32
C LEU A 60 -2.64 0.78 -37.37
N SER A 61 -1.38 0.33 -37.46
CA SER A 61 -1.01 -1.07 -37.34
C SER A 61 -1.40 -1.63 -35.97
N THR A 62 -1.17 -0.86 -34.90
CA THR A 62 -1.59 -1.20 -33.54
C THR A 62 -3.11 -1.33 -33.42
N VAL A 63 -3.89 -0.35 -33.90
CA VAL A 63 -5.37 -0.40 -33.90
C VAL A 63 -5.90 -1.63 -34.63
N LYS A 64 -5.34 -1.95 -35.79
CA LYS A 64 -5.71 -3.17 -36.55
C LYS A 64 -5.33 -4.44 -35.81
N GLY A 65 -4.12 -4.46 -35.23
CA GLY A 65 -3.63 -5.53 -34.38
C GLY A 65 -4.61 -5.82 -33.25
N THR A 66 -5.06 -4.78 -32.56
CA THR A 66 -6.04 -4.84 -31.46
C THR A 66 -7.34 -5.52 -31.87
N PHE A 67 -8.05 -5.01 -32.88
CA PHE A 67 -9.33 -5.62 -33.32
C PHE A 67 -9.15 -7.04 -33.86
N LYS A 68 -8.04 -7.30 -34.57
CA LYS A 68 -7.70 -8.63 -35.09
C LYS A 68 -7.43 -9.64 -33.97
N THR A 69 -6.72 -9.24 -32.92
CA THR A 69 -6.45 -10.08 -31.76
C THR A 69 -7.75 -10.44 -31.03
N VAL A 70 -8.64 -9.47 -30.78
CA VAL A 70 -9.96 -9.74 -30.20
C VAL A 70 -10.78 -10.69 -31.08
N HIS A 71 -10.77 -10.49 -32.40
CA HIS A 71 -11.49 -11.37 -33.33
C HIS A 71 -10.94 -12.81 -33.31
N ASN A 72 -9.62 -12.97 -33.27
CA ASN A 72 -8.98 -14.28 -33.18
C ASN A 72 -9.30 -14.97 -31.85
N TYR A 73 -9.36 -14.22 -30.76
CA TYR A 73 -9.81 -14.73 -29.46
C TYR A 73 -11.27 -15.22 -29.51
N LEU A 74 -12.21 -14.43 -30.02
CA LEU A 74 -13.61 -14.87 -30.15
C LEU A 74 -13.76 -16.10 -31.04
N LYS A 75 -12.95 -16.20 -32.11
CA LYS A 75 -12.86 -17.42 -32.94
C LYS A 75 -12.36 -18.62 -32.15
N HIS A 76 -11.35 -18.42 -31.31
CA HIS A 76 -10.78 -19.46 -30.45
C HIS A 76 -11.85 -20.01 -29.49
N VAL A 77 -12.47 -19.14 -28.70
CA VAL A 77 -13.54 -19.49 -27.75
C VAL A 77 -14.70 -20.20 -28.46
N TYR A 78 -15.12 -19.69 -29.62
CA TYR A 78 -16.17 -20.33 -30.43
C TYR A 78 -15.81 -21.74 -30.94
N SER A 79 -14.52 -21.98 -31.19
CA SER A 79 -14.04 -23.24 -31.75
C SER A 79 -13.75 -24.31 -30.69
N LYS A 80 -13.16 -23.91 -29.55
CA LYS A 80 -12.66 -24.82 -28.51
C LYS A 80 -13.58 -24.91 -27.28
N ASP A 81 -14.21 -23.82 -26.86
CA ASP A 81 -14.92 -23.73 -25.57
C ASP A 81 -16.43 -23.53 -25.77
N LYS A 82 -17.03 -24.38 -26.62
CA LYS A 82 -18.44 -24.25 -27.04
C LYS A 82 -19.45 -24.36 -25.90
N GLU A 83 -19.12 -25.10 -24.84
CA GLU A 83 -19.96 -25.22 -23.64
C GLU A 83 -19.82 -24.01 -22.73
N HIS A 84 -18.64 -23.37 -22.67
CA HIS A 84 -18.43 -22.15 -21.89
C HIS A 84 -19.12 -20.93 -22.50
N LEU A 85 -19.47 -20.93 -23.79
CA LEU A 85 -20.33 -19.86 -24.35
C LEU A 85 -21.76 -19.85 -23.77
N LYS A 86 -22.17 -20.90 -23.05
CA LYS A 86 -23.42 -20.94 -22.27
C LYS A 86 -23.24 -20.46 -20.84
N ASP A 87 -22.00 -20.40 -20.36
CA ASP A 87 -21.69 -19.88 -19.04
C ASP A 87 -22.01 -18.38 -18.98
N ARG A 88 -22.65 -17.96 -17.88
CA ARG A 88 -23.14 -16.59 -17.73
C ARG A 88 -22.00 -15.60 -17.61
N ASP A 89 -20.93 -15.97 -16.95
CA ASP A 89 -19.78 -15.09 -16.73
C ASP A 89 -19.01 -14.93 -18.04
N MET A 90 -18.78 -16.01 -18.78
CA MET A 90 -18.23 -15.96 -20.15
C MET A 90 -19.01 -15.06 -21.10
N GLN A 91 -20.35 -15.12 -21.05
CA GLN A 91 -21.19 -14.22 -21.85
C GLN A 91 -21.01 -12.75 -21.44
N ARG A 92 -20.87 -12.46 -20.13
CA ARG A 92 -20.63 -11.09 -19.62
C ARG A 92 -19.28 -10.56 -20.06
N GLY A 93 -18.19 -11.34 -19.91
CA GLY A 93 -16.85 -10.93 -20.34
C GLY A 93 -16.75 -10.64 -21.83
N ILE A 94 -17.35 -11.49 -22.68
CA ILE A 94 -17.37 -11.26 -24.13
C ILE A 94 -18.19 -10.01 -24.51
N LYS A 95 -19.32 -9.76 -23.85
CA LYS A 95 -20.09 -8.53 -24.03
C LYS A 95 -19.27 -7.30 -23.66
N ALA A 96 -18.54 -7.35 -22.54
CA ALA A 96 -17.73 -6.26 -22.05
C ALA A 96 -16.67 -5.79 -23.07
N ILE A 97 -15.92 -6.73 -23.68
CA ILE A 97 -14.95 -6.37 -24.73
C ILE A 97 -15.63 -5.76 -25.96
N MET A 98 -16.77 -6.31 -26.36
CA MET A 98 -17.46 -5.83 -27.56
C MET A 98 -17.99 -4.40 -27.37
N VAL A 99 -18.42 -4.05 -26.16
CA VAL A 99 -18.75 -2.68 -25.77
C VAL A 99 -17.52 -1.77 -25.87
N LEU A 100 -16.37 -2.17 -25.30
CA LEU A 100 -15.11 -1.41 -25.43
C LEU A 100 -14.67 -1.26 -26.89
N ALA A 101 -14.84 -2.30 -27.71
CA ALA A 101 -14.49 -2.29 -29.13
C ALA A 101 -15.36 -1.34 -29.94
N ASP A 102 -16.67 -1.28 -29.63
CA ASP A 102 -17.59 -0.33 -30.26
C ASP A 102 -17.29 1.12 -29.83
N GLU A 103 -17.04 1.37 -28.54
CA GLU A 103 -16.68 2.71 -28.03
C GLU A 103 -15.35 3.22 -28.60
N ALA A 104 -14.33 2.36 -28.66
CA ALA A 104 -13.04 2.67 -29.26
C ALA A 104 -13.19 3.04 -30.75
N ALA A 105 -14.00 2.28 -31.51
CA ALA A 105 -14.25 2.57 -32.91
C ALA A 105 -14.97 3.92 -33.09
N ASP A 106 -16.00 4.20 -32.28
CA ASP A 106 -16.77 5.45 -32.33
C ASP A 106 -15.93 6.68 -31.96
N LYS A 107 -15.01 6.54 -31.00
CA LYS A 107 -14.09 7.62 -30.59
C LYS A 107 -13.00 7.86 -31.64
N LEU A 108 -12.42 6.81 -32.20
CA LEU A 108 -11.43 6.93 -33.26
C LEU A 108 -12.06 7.46 -34.57
N ASP A 109 -13.32 7.15 -34.85
CA ASP A 109 -14.09 7.71 -35.96
C ASP A 109 -14.20 9.23 -35.88
N LYS A 110 -14.28 9.81 -34.67
CA LYS A 110 -14.29 11.27 -34.47
C LYS A 110 -12.91 11.89 -34.76
N CYS A 111 -11.83 11.11 -34.68
CA CYS A 111 -10.46 11.51 -35.03
C CYS A 111 -10.15 11.37 -36.54
N THR A 112 -11.10 11.75 -37.41
CA THR A 112 -11.05 11.54 -38.87
C THR A 112 -9.80 12.03 -39.61
N SER A 113 -9.05 13.00 -39.07
CA SER A 113 -7.81 13.52 -39.70
C SER A 113 -6.66 12.52 -39.69
N LEU A 114 -6.68 11.52 -38.81
CA LEU A 114 -5.67 10.44 -38.78
C LEU A 114 -5.81 9.47 -39.96
N PHE A 115 -7.03 9.26 -40.46
CA PHE A 115 -7.37 8.13 -41.34
C PHE A 115 -7.75 8.56 -42.77
N LYS A 116 -8.03 9.85 -43.00
CA LYS A 116 -8.44 10.40 -44.31
C LYS A 116 -7.35 10.34 -45.41
N HIS A 117 -6.07 10.31 -45.05
CA HIS A 117 -4.97 10.28 -46.03
C HIS A 117 -4.47 8.88 -46.35
N THR A 118 -4.77 7.89 -45.50
CA THR A 118 -4.24 6.51 -45.60
C THR A 118 -5.28 5.49 -46.07
N TYR A 119 -6.58 5.82 -46.04
CA TYR A 119 -7.67 4.96 -46.52
C TYR A 119 -8.68 5.69 -47.40
N LYS A 120 -9.37 4.94 -48.28
CA LYS A 120 -10.54 5.46 -49.02
C LYS A 120 -11.75 5.67 -48.12
N GLU A 121 -11.87 4.88 -47.05
CA GLU A 121 -13.05 4.83 -46.17
C GLU A 121 -13.09 5.91 -45.07
N GLY A 122 -11.95 6.47 -44.65
CA GLY A 122 -11.89 7.65 -43.75
C GLY A 122 -12.37 7.44 -42.29
N LYS A 123 -12.88 6.26 -41.93
CA LYS A 123 -13.39 5.89 -40.60
C LYS A 123 -12.87 4.53 -40.14
N VAL A 124 -12.61 4.38 -38.84
CA VAL A 124 -12.19 3.13 -38.18
C VAL A 124 -13.33 2.12 -38.15
N SER A 125 -14.59 2.54 -37.98
CA SER A 125 -15.75 1.64 -38.09
C SER A 125 -15.89 0.97 -39.46
N GLU A 126 -15.20 1.50 -40.48
CA GLU A 126 -15.25 0.99 -41.83
C GLU A 126 -14.11 0.02 -42.19
N ILE A 127 -13.10 -0.12 -41.34
CA ILE A 127 -11.97 -1.02 -41.59
C ILE A 127 -12.40 -2.49 -41.52
N LYS A 128 -11.69 -3.32 -42.31
CA LYS A 128 -11.99 -4.74 -42.47
C LYS A 128 -11.94 -5.49 -41.13
N GLU A 129 -10.91 -5.24 -40.33
CA GLU A 129 -10.65 -5.94 -39.07
C GLU A 129 -11.80 -5.78 -38.06
N TYR A 130 -12.32 -4.55 -37.89
CA TYR A 130 -13.46 -4.27 -37.02
C TYR A 130 -14.79 -4.80 -37.59
N LYS A 131 -15.05 -4.62 -38.91
CA LYS A 131 -16.24 -5.19 -39.57
C LYS A 131 -16.31 -6.71 -39.44
N GLU A 132 -15.17 -7.38 -39.60
CA GLU A 132 -15.07 -8.82 -39.43
C GLU A 132 -15.33 -9.24 -37.99
N LEU A 133 -14.75 -8.54 -37.00
CA LEU A 133 -15.02 -8.75 -35.57
C LEU A 133 -16.52 -8.63 -35.26
N LYS A 134 -17.14 -7.50 -35.63
CA LYS A 134 -18.55 -7.20 -35.36
C LYS A 134 -19.49 -8.18 -36.04
N SER A 135 -19.20 -8.54 -37.30
CA SER A 135 -19.97 -9.54 -38.04
C SER A 135 -19.82 -10.94 -37.44
N PHE A 136 -18.64 -11.31 -36.94
CA PHE A 136 -18.41 -12.60 -36.31
C PHE A 136 -19.17 -12.71 -34.98
N TYR A 137 -19.06 -11.69 -34.13
CA TYR A 137 -19.80 -11.58 -32.87
C TYR A 137 -21.32 -11.69 -33.09
N SER A 138 -21.87 -10.82 -33.94
CA SER A 138 -23.32 -10.74 -34.14
C SER A 138 -23.91 -12.00 -34.80
N LYS A 139 -23.20 -12.59 -35.77
CA LYS A 139 -23.75 -13.72 -36.56
C LYS A 139 -23.49 -15.09 -35.94
N LYS A 140 -22.45 -15.23 -35.10
CA LYS A 140 -22.02 -16.53 -34.57
C LYS A 140 -22.02 -16.63 -33.05
N ILE A 141 -21.54 -15.60 -32.34
CA ILE A 141 -21.43 -15.62 -30.88
C ILE A 141 -22.81 -15.37 -30.23
N LEU A 142 -23.49 -14.26 -30.57
CA LEU A 142 -24.78 -13.90 -29.97
C LEU A 142 -25.85 -14.98 -30.11
N LYS A 143 -25.85 -15.73 -31.22
CA LYS A 143 -26.80 -16.83 -31.46
C LYS A 143 -26.65 -18.01 -30.51
N ARG A 144 -25.56 -18.06 -29.75
CA ARG A 144 -25.25 -19.13 -28.79
C ARG A 144 -25.40 -18.69 -27.34
N PHE A 145 -25.69 -17.41 -27.10
CA PHE A 145 -26.04 -16.94 -25.78
C PHE A 145 -27.46 -17.39 -25.47
N GLU A 146 -27.72 -17.79 -24.23
CA GLU A 146 -29.09 -18.02 -23.78
C GLU A 146 -29.76 -16.65 -23.55
N GLU A 147 -31.02 -16.48 -23.97
CA GLU A 147 -31.71 -15.19 -23.93
C GLU A 147 -31.82 -14.62 -22.49
N VAL A 148 -31.25 -13.42 -22.36
CA VAL A 148 -31.60 -12.26 -21.51
C VAL A 148 -31.75 -12.49 -20.01
N LEU A 149 -30.67 -12.20 -19.28
CA LEU A 149 -30.77 -11.58 -17.97
C LEU A 149 -31.58 -10.28 -18.13
N ALA A 150 -32.81 -10.23 -17.61
CA ALA A 150 -33.68 -9.05 -17.59
C ALA A 150 -33.07 -7.81 -16.90
N THR A 151 -31.85 -7.92 -16.38
CA THR A 151 -31.02 -6.83 -15.87
C THR A 151 -30.29 -6.02 -16.95
N GLU A 152 -30.36 -6.37 -18.24
CA GLU A 152 -29.63 -5.66 -19.31
C GLU A 152 -30.14 -4.22 -19.54
N ALA A 153 -31.43 -3.96 -19.34
CA ALA A 153 -32.00 -2.61 -19.35
C ALA A 153 -31.59 -1.82 -18.09
N ALA A 154 -31.55 -2.46 -16.93
CA ALA A 154 -31.10 -1.84 -15.68
C ALA A 154 -29.59 -1.53 -15.70
N TRP A 155 -28.76 -2.39 -16.28
CA TRP A 155 -27.30 -2.23 -16.34
C TRP A 155 -26.86 -1.11 -17.29
N GLN A 156 -27.61 -0.91 -18.40
CA GLN A 156 -27.43 0.26 -19.26
C GLN A 156 -28.10 1.52 -18.69
N GLU A 157 -29.31 1.45 -18.10
CA GLU A 157 -29.99 2.63 -17.52
C GLU A 157 -29.33 3.16 -16.24
N GLU A 158 -28.77 2.31 -15.37
CA GLU A 158 -28.14 2.72 -14.11
C GLU A 158 -26.87 3.56 -14.33
N TRP A 159 -26.26 3.46 -15.53
CA TRP A 159 -25.00 4.15 -15.87
C TRP A 159 -25.07 4.96 -17.18
N ALA A 160 -26.18 4.91 -17.93
CA ALA A 160 -26.47 5.81 -19.04
C ALA A 160 -27.02 7.15 -18.51
N THR A 161 -26.18 7.90 -17.78
CA THR A 161 -26.42 9.32 -17.55
C THR A 161 -25.33 10.14 -18.22
N GLU A 162 -25.75 11.31 -18.69
CA GLU A 162 -25.04 12.17 -19.66
C GLU A 162 -23.58 12.46 -19.28
N ASP A 163 -22.75 12.59 -20.32
CA ASP A 163 -21.37 13.07 -20.29
C ASP A 163 -21.25 14.38 -19.49
N GLU A 164 -21.00 14.30 -18.18
CA GLU A 164 -20.39 15.43 -17.48
C GLU A 164 -18.94 15.53 -17.95
N LYS A 165 -18.72 16.46 -18.89
CA LYS A 165 -17.40 16.92 -19.31
C LYS A 165 -16.67 17.56 -18.13
N ILE A 166 -16.04 16.73 -17.30
CA ILE A 166 -15.19 17.22 -16.23
C ILE A 166 -13.79 17.39 -16.80
N ASP A 167 -13.40 18.66 -16.94
CA ASP A 167 -12.06 19.07 -17.33
C ASP A 167 -11.08 18.80 -16.16
N ILE A 168 -10.61 17.55 -16.06
CA ILE A 168 -9.60 17.14 -15.08
C ILE A 168 -8.21 17.52 -15.62
N GLU A 169 -8.00 18.81 -15.89
CA GLU A 169 -6.71 19.32 -16.28
C GLU A 169 -5.82 19.54 -15.05
N ARG A 170 -4.93 18.57 -14.82
CA ARG A 170 -3.47 18.72 -14.57
C ARG A 170 -2.87 17.48 -13.90
N GLN A 171 -3.65 16.64 -13.20
CA GLN A 171 -3.10 15.60 -12.29
C GLN A 171 -3.98 14.33 -12.10
N GLY A 172 -4.96 14.07 -12.98
CA GLY A 172 -5.90 12.94 -12.80
C GLY A 172 -5.53 11.64 -13.54
N LEU A 173 -6.14 10.53 -13.11
CA LEU A 173 -6.15 9.23 -13.80
C LEU A 173 -7.06 9.33 -15.04
N LYS A 174 -6.49 9.12 -16.23
CA LYS A 174 -7.21 9.32 -17.50
C LYS A 174 -7.51 8.02 -18.25
N ASP A 175 -6.74 6.99 -18.00
CA ASP A 175 -6.80 5.72 -18.72
C ASP A 175 -6.27 4.58 -17.83
N LEU A 176 -6.47 3.34 -18.29
CA LEU A 176 -5.97 2.14 -17.60
C LEU A 176 -4.45 2.09 -17.49
N GLU A 177 -3.69 2.72 -18.40
CA GLU A 177 -2.24 2.77 -18.28
C GLU A 177 -1.80 3.61 -17.07
N MET A 178 -2.45 4.76 -16.85
CA MET A 178 -2.20 5.62 -15.69
C MET A 178 -2.61 4.91 -14.40
N VAL A 179 -3.69 4.15 -14.42
CA VAL A 179 -4.13 3.31 -13.30
C VAL A 179 -3.10 2.21 -12.99
N LYS A 180 -2.61 1.49 -14.01
CA LYS A 180 -1.55 0.48 -13.85
C LYS A 180 -0.22 1.06 -13.38
N ARG A 181 0.04 2.34 -13.68
CA ARG A 181 1.23 3.07 -13.20
C ARG A 181 1.04 3.58 -11.77
N ASP A 182 -0.18 3.86 -11.33
CA ASP A 182 -0.51 4.16 -9.94
C ASP A 182 -0.49 2.89 -9.08
N LYS A 183 0.71 2.50 -8.66
CA LYS A 183 0.93 1.31 -7.82
C LYS A 183 0.20 1.35 -6.47
N GLU A 184 -0.23 2.52 -6.03
CA GLU A 184 -0.82 2.72 -4.71
C GLU A 184 -2.33 3.03 -4.75
N TYR A 185 -2.86 3.29 -5.95
CA TYR A 185 -4.25 3.61 -6.27
C TYR A 185 -4.82 4.78 -5.44
N GLU A 186 -3.96 5.73 -5.06
CA GLU A 186 -4.32 6.80 -4.10
C GLU A 186 -5.33 7.78 -4.66
N LEU A 187 -5.18 8.10 -5.95
CA LEU A 187 -5.95 9.14 -6.60
C LEU A 187 -7.42 8.77 -6.72
N PHE A 188 -7.77 7.50 -6.53
CA PHE A 188 -9.15 7.09 -6.40
C PHE A 188 -9.79 7.51 -5.07
N TYR A 189 -9.01 7.71 -4.01
CA TYR A 189 -9.52 8.02 -2.66
C TYR A 189 -9.46 9.50 -2.29
N ILE A 190 -8.63 10.27 -2.98
CA ILE A 190 -8.41 11.69 -2.68
C ILE A 190 -9.19 12.56 -3.65
N ARG A 191 -9.67 13.70 -3.15
CA ARG A 191 -10.32 14.73 -3.95
C ARG A 191 -9.39 15.91 -4.18
N LYS A 192 -9.62 16.61 -5.29
CA LYS A 192 -9.02 17.92 -5.55
C LYS A 192 -9.55 18.97 -4.56
N ASP A 193 -8.94 20.15 -4.60
CA ASP A 193 -9.38 21.30 -3.80
C ASP A 193 -10.81 21.75 -4.13
N ASP A 194 -11.25 21.57 -5.38
CA ASP A 194 -12.63 21.85 -5.82
C ASP A 194 -13.64 20.75 -5.44
N GLY A 195 -13.17 19.70 -4.74
CA GLY A 195 -13.98 18.56 -4.30
C GLY A 195 -14.22 17.49 -5.36
N LYS A 196 -13.74 17.67 -6.59
CA LYS A 196 -13.90 16.68 -7.67
C LYS A 196 -12.88 15.54 -7.54
N PRO A 197 -13.22 14.32 -8.01
CA PRO A 197 -12.29 13.19 -8.04
C PRO A 197 -11.14 13.42 -9.05
N PHE A 198 -10.06 12.66 -8.91
CA PHE A 198 -8.95 12.63 -9.88
C PHE A 198 -9.21 11.71 -11.07
N PHE A 199 -10.34 11.02 -11.14
CA PHE A 199 -10.72 10.13 -12.24
C PHE A 199 -12.09 10.53 -12.80
N ASN A 200 -12.40 10.11 -14.02
CA ASN A 200 -13.73 10.24 -14.60
C ASN A 200 -14.55 8.94 -14.36
N ARG A 201 -15.88 9.02 -14.44
CA ARG A 201 -16.75 7.84 -14.27
C ARG A 201 -16.55 6.80 -15.38
N ASN A 202 -16.16 7.23 -16.57
CA ASN A 202 -15.87 6.34 -17.70
C ASN A 202 -14.69 5.41 -17.41
N LEU A 203 -13.64 5.90 -16.75
CA LEU A 203 -12.50 5.08 -16.34
C LEU A 203 -12.93 3.99 -15.34
N LEU A 204 -13.79 4.29 -14.36
CA LEU A 204 -14.32 3.25 -13.46
C LEU A 204 -15.09 2.17 -14.21
N ARG A 205 -15.92 2.58 -15.18
CA ARG A 205 -16.67 1.67 -16.04
C ARG A 205 -15.73 0.80 -16.87
N HIS A 206 -14.70 1.37 -17.48
CA HIS A 206 -13.71 0.62 -18.27
C HIS A 206 -12.89 -0.31 -17.41
N ILE A 207 -12.45 0.11 -16.23
CA ILE A 207 -11.79 -0.77 -15.27
C ILE A 207 -12.69 -1.97 -14.97
N LYS A 208 -13.97 -1.76 -14.67
CA LYS A 208 -14.90 -2.86 -14.38
C LYS A 208 -15.11 -3.78 -15.59
N LEU A 209 -15.20 -3.24 -16.81
CA LEU A 209 -15.33 -4.02 -18.03
C LEU A 209 -14.10 -4.91 -18.31
N VAL A 210 -12.90 -4.40 -18.03
CA VAL A 210 -11.66 -5.19 -18.15
C VAL A 210 -11.58 -6.23 -17.04
N SER A 211 -11.92 -5.85 -15.81
CA SER A 211 -11.99 -6.74 -14.66
C SER A 211 -12.96 -7.92 -14.84
N ASP A 212 -14.18 -7.67 -15.32
CA ASP A 212 -15.17 -8.72 -15.59
C ASP A 212 -14.71 -9.66 -16.71
N PHE A 213 -13.87 -9.18 -17.61
CA PHE A 213 -13.26 -10.01 -18.64
C PHE A 213 -12.08 -10.84 -18.11
N ASP A 214 -11.29 -10.28 -17.20
CA ASP A 214 -10.17 -10.97 -16.55
C ASP A 214 -10.67 -12.16 -15.72
N GLU A 215 -11.68 -11.98 -14.85
CA GLU A 215 -12.29 -13.06 -14.05
C GLU A 215 -12.71 -14.25 -14.92
N VAL A 216 -13.24 -13.94 -16.10
CA VAL A 216 -13.80 -14.90 -17.05
C VAL A 216 -12.74 -15.65 -17.85
N ILE A 217 -11.69 -14.95 -18.31
CA ILE A 217 -10.56 -15.60 -19.00
C ILE A 217 -9.77 -16.50 -18.06
N MET A 218 -9.73 -16.13 -16.78
CA MET A 218 -8.85 -16.71 -15.78
C MET A 218 -9.43 -17.92 -15.07
N GLY A 219 -10.57 -18.46 -15.52
CA GLY A 219 -11.10 -19.77 -15.10
C GLY A 219 -10.21 -20.98 -15.50
N PHE A 220 -8.88 -20.86 -15.38
CA PHE A 220 -7.89 -21.91 -15.64
C PHE A 220 -7.47 -22.63 -14.34
N GLU A 221 -7.66 -23.96 -14.35
CA GLU A 221 -7.03 -25.03 -13.55
C GLU A 221 -6.35 -24.63 -12.21
N GLY A 222 -7.15 -24.52 -11.14
CA GLY A 222 -6.68 -24.43 -9.76
C GLY A 222 -7.64 -23.67 -8.83
N GLU A 223 -7.50 -23.83 -7.52
CA GLU A 223 -8.11 -22.88 -6.55
C GLU A 223 -7.30 -21.57 -6.59
N ASP A 224 -7.97 -20.42 -6.72
CA ASP A 224 -7.30 -19.12 -6.62
C ASP A 224 -6.65 -19.00 -5.23
N PRO A 225 -5.31 -18.87 -5.16
CA PRO A 225 -4.62 -18.77 -3.88
C PRO A 225 -5.16 -17.62 -3.03
N LEU A 226 -5.62 -16.52 -3.64
CA LEU A 226 -6.09 -15.33 -2.93
C LEU A 226 -7.42 -15.56 -2.20
N LEU A 227 -8.25 -16.51 -2.63
CA LEU A 227 -9.50 -16.85 -1.93
C LEU A 227 -9.24 -17.39 -0.52
N ARG A 228 -8.15 -18.15 -0.34
CA ARG A 228 -7.74 -18.67 0.98
C ARG A 228 -7.32 -17.55 1.93
N ILE A 229 -6.83 -16.41 1.42
CA ILE A 229 -6.47 -15.25 2.25
C ILE A 229 -7.69 -14.74 3.01
N ASN A 230 -8.88 -14.71 2.41
CA ASN A 230 -10.08 -14.22 3.07
C ASN A 230 -10.49 -15.08 4.27
N VAL A 231 -10.33 -16.39 4.16
CA VAL A 231 -10.57 -17.33 5.28
C VAL A 231 -9.57 -17.06 6.41
N LEU A 232 -8.29 -16.93 6.06
CA LEU A 232 -7.22 -16.66 7.04
C LEU A 232 -7.39 -15.29 7.73
N LEU A 233 -7.82 -14.27 6.99
CA LEU A 233 -8.13 -12.95 7.54
C LEU A 233 -9.33 -12.99 8.49
N ASP A 234 -10.29 -13.89 8.28
CA ASP A 234 -11.44 -14.06 9.16
C ASP A 234 -11.08 -14.75 10.48
N HIS A 235 -10.24 -15.78 10.42
CA HIS A 235 -9.60 -16.38 11.60
C HIS A 235 -8.75 -15.36 12.36
N GLU A 236 -7.93 -14.59 11.65
CA GLU A 236 -7.12 -13.54 12.28
C GLU A 236 -7.99 -12.46 12.93
N ALA A 237 -9.08 -12.03 12.30
CA ALA A 237 -10.00 -11.07 12.91
C ALA A 237 -10.62 -11.60 14.21
N GLN A 238 -10.94 -12.89 14.26
CA GLN A 238 -11.46 -13.55 15.46
C GLN A 238 -10.40 -13.56 16.58
N ASN A 239 -9.17 -13.94 16.26
CA ASN A 239 -8.04 -13.92 17.20
C ASN A 239 -7.73 -12.50 17.71
N VAL A 240 -7.72 -11.51 16.82
CA VAL A 240 -7.54 -10.10 17.17
C VAL A 240 -8.64 -9.62 18.11
N ALA A 241 -9.90 -9.98 17.84
CA ALA A 241 -11.01 -9.63 18.72
C ALA A 241 -10.83 -10.24 20.13
N GLU A 242 -10.40 -11.51 20.21
CA GLU A 242 -10.09 -12.16 21.49
C GLU A 242 -8.96 -11.46 22.25
N GLU A 243 -7.87 -11.10 21.57
CA GLU A 243 -6.75 -10.36 22.17
C GLU A 243 -7.19 -8.99 22.68
N ILE A 244 -7.95 -8.24 21.88
CA ILE A 244 -8.48 -6.92 22.28
C ILE A 244 -9.34 -7.06 23.54
N ARG A 245 -10.21 -8.06 23.57
CA ARG A 245 -11.06 -8.34 24.73
C ARG A 245 -10.24 -8.67 25.98
N GLU A 246 -9.18 -9.47 25.84
CA GLU A 246 -8.35 -9.85 26.99
C GLU A 246 -7.51 -8.67 27.51
N ILE A 247 -6.95 -7.85 26.62
CA ILE A 247 -6.18 -6.65 27.00
C ILE A 247 -7.07 -5.67 27.77
N ALA A 248 -8.32 -5.46 27.35
CA ALA A 248 -9.27 -4.54 27.97
C ALA A 248 -10.19 -5.20 29.01
N ARG A 249 -9.85 -6.42 29.49
CA ARG A 249 -10.75 -7.25 30.31
C ARG A 249 -11.21 -6.57 31.60
N ASN A 250 -10.32 -5.85 32.26
CA ASN A 250 -10.63 -5.20 33.54
C ASN A 250 -11.61 -4.04 33.34
N GLU A 251 -11.29 -3.15 32.40
CA GLU A 251 -12.11 -1.99 32.04
C GLU A 251 -13.47 -2.42 31.47
N LEU A 252 -13.50 -3.54 30.75
CA LEU A 252 -14.75 -4.14 30.28
C LEU A 252 -15.60 -4.65 31.45
N GLY A 253 -14.97 -5.26 32.45
CA GLY A 253 -15.63 -5.68 33.69
C GLY A 253 -16.25 -4.48 34.42
N ASP A 254 -15.50 -3.40 34.58
CA ASP A 254 -15.98 -2.16 35.22
C ASP A 254 -17.17 -1.56 34.45
N PHE A 255 -17.12 -1.54 33.11
CA PHE A 255 -18.24 -1.07 32.30
C PHE A 255 -19.53 -1.88 32.52
N TYR A 256 -19.45 -3.21 32.56
CA TYR A 256 -20.62 -4.06 32.78
C TYR A 256 -21.13 -4.02 34.23
N ALA A 257 -20.25 -3.74 35.20
CA ALA A 257 -20.63 -3.59 36.60
C ALA A 257 -21.33 -2.26 36.88
N ASP A 258 -20.85 -1.17 36.27
CA ASP A 258 -21.29 0.19 36.62
C ASP A 258 -22.12 0.84 35.49
N ALA A 259 -21.50 1.09 34.33
CA ALA A 259 -22.08 1.92 33.28
C ALA A 259 -23.22 1.25 32.52
N PHE A 260 -23.19 -0.08 32.32
CA PHE A 260 -24.17 -0.82 31.53
C PHE A 260 -25.62 -0.67 32.02
N HIS A 261 -25.81 -0.46 33.32
CA HIS A 261 -27.13 -0.26 33.92
C HIS A 261 -27.81 1.05 33.48
N HIS A 262 -27.06 1.96 32.84
CA HIS A 262 -27.50 3.27 32.37
C HIS A 262 -27.62 3.34 30.84
N LYS A 263 -28.05 2.26 30.19
CA LYS A 263 -28.16 2.14 28.73
C LYS A 263 -29.10 3.16 28.06
N GLU A 264 -29.91 3.87 28.84
CA GLU A 264 -30.71 5.00 28.39
C GLU A 264 -29.87 6.23 28.02
N ILE A 265 -28.64 6.31 28.53
CA ILE A 265 -27.68 7.36 28.16
C ILE A 265 -27.10 7.03 26.77
N PRO A 266 -27.16 7.96 25.79
CA PRO A 266 -26.73 7.69 24.41
C PRO A 266 -25.32 7.10 24.29
N ILE A 267 -24.30 7.73 24.90
CA ILE A 267 -22.93 7.22 24.84
C ILE A 267 -22.77 5.82 25.46
N VAL A 268 -23.54 5.48 26.51
CA VAL A 268 -23.51 4.13 27.09
C VAL A 268 -24.06 3.12 26.08
N SER A 269 -25.13 3.48 25.37
CA SER A 269 -25.70 2.66 24.29
C SER A 269 -24.71 2.46 23.14
N ASP A 270 -23.98 3.49 22.75
CA ASP A 270 -23.00 3.40 21.67
C ASP A 270 -21.77 2.58 22.07
N VAL A 271 -21.29 2.74 23.31
CA VAL A 271 -20.24 1.87 23.86
C VAL A 271 -20.72 0.42 23.97
N LEU A 272 -22.00 0.18 24.29
CA LEU A 272 -22.57 -1.17 24.29
C LEU A 272 -22.60 -1.79 22.88
N LYS A 273 -22.91 -1.02 21.82
CA LYS A 273 -22.84 -1.54 20.44
C LYS A 273 -21.41 -1.93 20.09
N MET A 274 -20.44 -1.08 20.46
CA MET A 274 -19.01 -1.36 20.29
C MET A 274 -18.62 -2.67 20.99
N THR A 275 -18.93 -2.85 22.28
CA THR A 275 -18.58 -4.08 23.01
C THR A 275 -19.27 -5.31 22.44
N MET A 276 -20.54 -5.21 22.05
CA MET A 276 -21.29 -6.33 21.46
C MET A 276 -20.69 -6.78 20.12
N SER A 277 -20.30 -5.85 19.26
CA SER A 277 -19.63 -6.19 17.99
C SER A 277 -18.31 -6.91 18.22
N LEU A 278 -17.52 -6.49 19.23
CA LEU A 278 -16.29 -7.19 19.61
C LEU A 278 -16.58 -8.62 20.08
N MET A 279 -17.59 -8.81 20.94
CA MET A 279 -17.97 -10.14 21.44
C MET A 279 -18.45 -11.07 20.32
N LEU A 280 -19.17 -10.53 19.33
CA LEU A 280 -19.60 -11.27 18.15
C LEU A 280 -18.41 -11.63 17.24
N ALA A 281 -17.41 -10.75 17.13
CA ALA A 281 -16.17 -11.05 16.41
C ALA A 281 -15.33 -12.14 17.12
N CYS A 282 -15.37 -12.24 18.45
CA CYS A 282 -14.72 -13.32 19.19
C CYS A 282 -15.36 -14.71 18.96
N ASN A 283 -16.60 -14.78 18.47
CA ASN A 283 -17.34 -16.04 18.45
C ASN A 283 -16.95 -16.90 17.24
N PRO A 284 -16.37 -18.10 17.43
CA PRO A 284 -15.96 -18.97 16.31
C PRO A 284 -17.13 -19.46 15.44
N GLN A 285 -18.38 -19.40 15.93
CA GLN A 285 -19.56 -19.70 15.10
C GLN A 285 -19.79 -18.65 13.99
N ASN A 286 -19.20 -17.47 14.12
CA ASN A 286 -19.26 -16.41 13.12
C ASN A 286 -18.08 -16.45 12.14
N LEU A 287 -17.21 -17.48 12.20
CA LEU A 287 -16.18 -17.66 11.19
C LEU A 287 -16.80 -17.90 9.82
N LEU A 288 -16.16 -17.41 8.76
CA LEU A 288 -16.59 -17.54 7.36
C LEU A 288 -16.95 -18.98 6.97
N GLU A 289 -16.23 -19.96 7.53
CA GLU A 289 -16.45 -21.39 7.27
C GLU A 289 -17.70 -21.95 7.99
N ASN A 290 -18.17 -21.28 9.03
CA ASN A 290 -19.22 -21.77 9.94
C ASN A 290 -20.57 -21.06 9.77
N THR A 291 -20.64 -19.96 9.00
CA THR A 291 -21.87 -19.16 8.88
C THR A 291 -22.14 -18.69 7.46
N MET A 292 -23.43 -18.61 7.11
CA MET A 292 -23.93 -17.89 5.93
C MET A 292 -24.27 -16.42 6.25
N GLY A 293 -24.13 -16.02 7.52
CA GLY A 293 -24.46 -14.70 8.03
C GLY A 293 -23.29 -13.71 8.00
N LYS A 294 -23.33 -12.74 8.91
CA LYS A 294 -22.22 -11.79 9.10
C LYS A 294 -21.05 -12.51 9.78
N VAL A 295 -19.84 -12.30 9.24
CA VAL A 295 -18.61 -13.01 9.64
C VAL A 295 -17.75 -12.22 10.62
N CYS A 296 -16.75 -12.86 11.25
CA CYS A 296 -15.86 -12.27 12.26
C CYS A 296 -15.17 -10.99 11.77
N THR A 297 -14.59 -10.99 10.56
CA THR A 297 -14.00 -9.80 9.92
C THR A 297 -14.97 -8.63 9.85
N ARG A 298 -16.25 -8.87 9.54
CA ARG A 298 -17.27 -7.84 9.44
C ARG A 298 -17.71 -7.34 10.81
N TYR A 299 -17.79 -8.20 11.83
CA TYR A 299 -18.06 -7.76 13.20
C TYR A 299 -16.89 -6.96 13.80
N LEU A 300 -15.64 -7.33 13.50
CA LEU A 300 -14.48 -6.55 13.92
C LEU A 300 -14.46 -5.16 13.25
N LYS A 301 -14.86 -5.09 11.97
CA LYS A 301 -15.07 -3.81 11.26
C LYS A 301 -16.15 -2.96 11.94
N ASP A 302 -17.27 -3.55 12.36
CA ASP A 302 -18.30 -2.83 13.12
C ASP A 302 -17.77 -2.32 14.47
N PHE A 303 -17.00 -3.14 15.20
CA PHE A 303 -16.37 -2.71 16.45
C PHE A 303 -15.52 -1.46 16.22
N HIS A 304 -14.66 -1.46 15.20
CA HIS A 304 -13.83 -0.31 14.86
C HIS A 304 -14.67 0.89 14.43
N LEU A 305 -15.74 0.68 13.65
CA LEU A 305 -16.67 1.74 13.26
C LEU A 305 -17.34 2.38 14.48
N PHE A 306 -17.86 1.58 15.40
CA PHE A 306 -18.51 2.07 16.62
C PHE A 306 -17.51 2.75 17.57
N LEU A 307 -16.27 2.24 17.66
CA LEU A 307 -15.20 2.93 18.41
C LEU A 307 -14.96 4.34 17.86
N ARG A 308 -14.90 4.47 16.52
CA ARG A 308 -14.74 5.76 15.85
C ARG A 308 -15.91 6.69 16.14
N GLU A 309 -17.14 6.22 15.98
CA GLU A 309 -18.36 6.99 16.24
C GLU A 309 -18.41 7.50 17.69
N VAL A 310 -18.04 6.65 18.66
CA VAL A 310 -17.95 7.04 20.08
C VAL A 310 -16.89 8.13 20.27
N LEU A 311 -15.71 8.00 19.68
CA LEU A 311 -14.60 8.95 19.84
C LEU A 311 -14.85 10.33 19.22
N VAL A 312 -15.74 10.42 18.24
CA VAL A 312 -16.18 11.71 17.65
C VAL A 312 -17.48 12.23 18.27
N SER A 313 -18.12 11.46 19.16
CA SER A 313 -19.39 11.84 19.75
C SER A 313 -19.26 13.10 20.63
N PRO A 314 -20.25 14.02 20.61
CA PRO A 314 -20.25 15.18 21.50
C PRO A 314 -20.19 14.80 22.98
N ASP A 315 -20.74 13.63 23.34
CA ASP A 315 -20.72 13.12 24.70
C ASP A 315 -19.29 12.78 25.14
N TYR A 316 -18.55 12.01 24.34
CA TYR A 316 -17.16 11.68 24.64
C TYR A 316 -16.28 12.93 24.70
N LEU A 317 -16.44 13.85 23.73
CA LEU A 317 -15.67 15.09 23.71
C LEU A 317 -15.91 15.95 24.96
N ARG A 318 -17.14 15.96 25.49
CA ARG A 318 -17.45 16.61 26.78
C ARG A 318 -16.74 15.91 27.93
N LEU A 319 -16.77 14.57 27.99
CA LEU A 319 -16.12 13.77 29.04
C LEU A 319 -14.61 14.01 29.12
N ILE A 320 -13.92 14.15 27.99
CA ILE A 320 -12.47 14.38 27.99
C ILE A 320 -12.08 15.85 28.17
N SER A 321 -13.01 16.79 27.95
CA SER A 321 -12.74 18.24 28.06
C SER A 321 -12.78 18.76 29.51
N HIS A 322 -13.42 18.01 30.41
CA HIS A 322 -13.51 18.32 31.83
C HIS A 322 -12.69 17.29 32.63
N SER A 323 -12.07 17.70 33.73
CA SER A 323 -11.47 16.73 34.65
C SER A 323 -12.60 15.86 35.21
N VAL A 324 -12.62 14.58 34.84
CA VAL A 324 -13.59 13.62 35.39
C VAL A 324 -13.45 13.66 36.91
N GLU A 325 -14.50 14.08 37.62
CA GLU A 325 -14.50 14.08 39.08
C GLU A 325 -14.25 12.65 39.57
N GLU A 326 -13.38 12.46 40.58
CA GLU A 326 -13.03 11.13 41.09
C GLU A 326 -14.27 10.31 41.50
N THR A 327 -15.37 10.99 41.82
CA THR A 327 -16.65 10.41 42.24
C THR A 327 -17.56 9.94 41.11
N ASP A 328 -17.33 10.33 39.86
CA ASP A 328 -18.16 9.89 38.71
C ASP A 328 -17.67 8.54 38.16
N GLN A 329 -18.20 7.46 38.72
CA GLN A 329 -17.87 6.09 38.35
C GLN A 329 -18.25 5.77 36.90
N ILE A 330 -19.37 6.28 36.40
CA ILE A 330 -19.88 5.98 35.05
C ILE A 330 -18.94 6.59 34.01
N SER A 331 -18.66 7.89 34.13
CA SER A 331 -17.76 8.58 33.19
C SER A 331 -16.37 7.97 33.17
N ARG A 332 -15.86 7.56 34.34
CA ARG A 332 -14.56 6.88 34.44
C ARG A 332 -14.57 5.52 33.74
N ALA A 333 -15.58 4.68 33.99
CA ALA A 333 -15.70 3.37 33.35
C ALA A 333 -15.78 3.50 31.81
N LEU A 334 -16.56 4.48 31.30
CA LEU A 334 -16.67 4.75 29.88
C LEU A 334 -15.33 5.20 29.28
N VAL A 335 -14.70 6.24 29.82
CA VAL A 335 -13.46 6.80 29.27
C VAL A 335 -12.33 5.78 29.33
N ASN A 336 -12.18 5.06 30.44
CA ASN A 336 -11.16 4.03 30.59
C ASN A 336 -11.35 2.90 29.58
N LEU A 337 -12.58 2.42 29.37
CA LEU A 337 -12.85 1.36 28.40
C LEU A 337 -12.57 1.83 26.96
N ILE A 338 -13.01 3.04 26.59
CA ILE A 338 -12.78 3.60 25.25
C ILE A 338 -11.27 3.73 24.96
N HIS A 339 -10.50 4.23 25.93
CA HIS A 339 -9.04 4.35 25.79
C HIS A 339 -8.36 2.98 25.80
N ALA A 340 -8.82 2.04 26.64
CA ALA A 340 -8.29 0.67 26.68
C ALA A 340 -8.53 -0.08 25.37
N PHE A 341 -9.71 0.05 24.76
CA PHE A 341 -9.99 -0.49 23.44
C PHE A 341 -9.17 0.17 22.34
N SER A 342 -9.01 1.50 22.38
CA SER A 342 -8.12 2.19 21.45
C SER A 342 -6.69 1.68 21.59
N TYR A 343 -6.21 1.47 22.82
CA TYR A 343 -4.89 0.92 23.06
C TYR A 343 -4.74 -0.51 22.55
N ALA A 344 -5.65 -1.39 22.94
CA ALA A 344 -5.67 -2.80 22.58
C ALA A 344 -5.73 -2.99 21.06
N PHE A 345 -6.52 -2.15 20.36
CA PHE A 345 -6.60 -2.16 18.90
C PHE A 345 -5.27 -1.85 18.22
N PHE A 346 -4.41 -1.02 18.81
CA PHE A 346 -3.09 -0.70 18.25
C PHE A 346 -1.96 -1.62 18.73
N SER A 347 -2.16 -2.37 19.81
CA SER A 347 -1.09 -3.15 20.47
C SER A 347 -1.25 -4.67 20.40
N HIS A 348 -2.32 -5.19 19.81
CA HIS A 348 -2.53 -6.64 19.67
C HIS A 348 -1.40 -7.30 18.86
N SER A 349 -1.06 -8.56 19.14
CA SER A 349 -0.02 -9.30 18.43
C SER A 349 -0.48 -9.85 17.09
N GLY A 350 -1.74 -10.30 17.03
CA GLY A 350 -2.22 -11.12 15.92
C GLY A 350 -1.58 -12.52 15.89
N LYS A 351 -2.32 -13.56 15.51
CA LYS A 351 -1.80 -14.94 15.46
C LYS A 351 -1.26 -15.23 14.06
N LYS A 352 0.07 -15.20 13.94
CA LYS A 352 0.79 -15.19 12.66
C LYS A 352 0.99 -16.57 12.02
N GLN A 353 0.69 -17.66 12.73
CA GLN A 353 1.11 -19.02 12.35
C GLN A 353 0.41 -19.54 11.08
N GLU A 354 -0.90 -19.34 10.94
CA GLU A 354 -1.64 -19.84 9.79
C GLU A 354 -1.27 -19.12 8.49
N MET A 355 -1.09 -17.79 8.57
CA MET A 355 -0.61 -16.99 7.44
C MET A 355 0.80 -17.38 7.02
N LEU A 356 1.70 -17.67 7.97
CA LEU A 356 3.04 -18.17 7.69
C LEU A 356 3.00 -19.54 6.99
N GLY A 357 2.18 -20.47 7.46
CA GLY A 357 1.98 -21.76 6.80
C GLY A 357 1.46 -21.59 5.36
N TYR A 358 0.55 -20.64 5.14
CA TYR A 358 0.08 -20.31 3.80
C TYR A 358 1.18 -19.68 2.92
N PHE A 359 2.07 -18.84 3.47
CA PHE A 359 3.25 -18.36 2.73
C PHE A 359 4.16 -19.50 2.30
N GLU A 360 4.37 -20.50 3.15
CA GLU A 360 5.15 -21.69 2.81
C GLU A 360 4.48 -22.52 1.71
N ASP A 361 3.16 -22.68 1.77
CA ASP A 361 2.38 -23.35 0.72
C ASP A 361 2.53 -22.62 -0.62
N LEU A 362 2.36 -21.29 -0.64
CA LEU A 362 2.55 -20.46 -1.84
C LEU A 362 3.98 -20.55 -2.38
N ALA A 363 4.97 -20.51 -1.50
CA ALA A 363 6.37 -20.63 -1.86
C ALA A 363 6.68 -21.99 -2.51
N LYS A 364 6.13 -23.05 -1.91
CA LYS A 364 6.30 -24.43 -2.38
C LYS A 364 5.63 -24.63 -3.73
N GLU A 365 4.43 -24.12 -3.92
CA GLU A 365 3.72 -24.15 -5.20
C GLU A 365 4.49 -23.38 -6.28
N ALA A 366 4.91 -22.15 -5.98
CA ALA A 366 5.69 -21.31 -6.88
C ALA A 366 7.02 -21.95 -7.30
N SER A 367 7.62 -22.76 -6.42
CA SER A 367 8.90 -23.44 -6.65
C SER A 367 8.77 -24.86 -7.21
N GLY A 368 7.58 -25.25 -7.69
CA GLY A 368 7.35 -26.59 -8.29
C GLY A 368 7.44 -27.74 -7.29
N GLY A 369 7.04 -27.50 -6.03
CA GLY A 369 7.01 -28.50 -4.95
C GLY A 369 8.22 -28.49 -4.02
N VAL A 370 9.20 -27.61 -4.25
CA VAL A 370 10.39 -27.46 -3.39
C VAL A 370 10.07 -26.54 -2.22
N SER A 371 10.13 -27.06 -0.99
CA SER A 371 9.96 -26.25 0.22
C SER A 371 11.11 -25.26 0.43
N LEU A 372 10.79 -24.12 1.04
CA LEU A 372 11.77 -23.18 1.58
C LEU A 372 12.75 -23.92 2.50
N LYS A 373 14.05 -23.78 2.25
CA LYS A 373 15.08 -24.44 3.07
C LYS A 373 15.32 -23.64 4.34
N ARG A 374 14.40 -23.71 5.31
CA ARG A 374 14.67 -23.20 6.66
C ARG A 374 15.83 -23.95 7.28
N ARG A 375 16.82 -23.20 7.75
CA ARG A 375 17.99 -23.75 8.43
C ARG A 375 18.25 -22.94 9.66
N ASP A 376 18.48 -23.63 10.77
CA ASP A 376 18.99 -22.97 11.95
C ASP A 376 20.41 -22.43 11.68
N ASN A 377 20.77 -21.34 12.34
CA ASN A 377 22.09 -20.72 12.26
C ASN A 377 22.51 -20.23 10.86
N ILE A 378 21.58 -19.69 10.08
CA ILE A 378 21.85 -19.08 8.76
C ILE A 378 22.44 -17.67 8.90
N ASP A 379 23.33 -17.27 7.98
CA ASP A 379 23.85 -15.90 7.93
C ASP A 379 22.91 -14.96 7.15
N THR A 380 23.02 -13.66 7.42
CA THR A 380 22.15 -12.64 6.82
C THR A 380 22.25 -12.57 5.28
N ASN A 381 23.42 -12.82 4.69
CA ASN A 381 23.56 -12.72 3.23
C ASN A 381 22.85 -13.88 2.54
N LEU A 382 23.03 -15.10 3.07
CA LEU A 382 22.35 -16.28 2.56
C LEU A 382 20.83 -16.16 2.75
N LEU A 383 20.38 -15.70 3.93
CA LEU A 383 18.96 -15.47 4.20
C LEU A 383 18.35 -14.48 3.19
N MET A 384 19.00 -13.32 2.97
CA MET A 384 18.49 -12.33 2.00
C MET A 384 18.42 -12.91 0.58
N SER A 385 19.41 -13.71 0.17
CA SER A 385 19.38 -14.40 -1.13
C SER A 385 18.19 -15.35 -1.25
N GLU A 386 17.91 -16.15 -0.22
CA GLU A 386 16.76 -17.06 -0.22
C GLU A 386 15.43 -16.31 -0.26
N ILE A 387 15.33 -15.13 0.37
CA ILE A 387 14.15 -14.26 0.30
C ILE A 387 14.00 -13.64 -1.10
N PHE A 388 15.09 -13.30 -1.80
CA PHE A 388 15.02 -12.84 -3.21
C PHE A 388 14.49 -13.93 -4.14
N ASP A 389 15.03 -15.15 -4.04
CA ASP A 389 14.59 -16.28 -4.86
C ASP A 389 13.10 -16.57 -4.62
N LEU A 390 12.66 -16.47 -3.36
CA LEU A 390 11.25 -16.58 -2.98
C LEU A 390 10.40 -15.45 -3.60
N HIS A 391 10.86 -14.20 -3.50
CA HIS A 391 10.14 -13.04 -4.05
C HIS A 391 9.93 -13.18 -5.56
N ASP A 392 10.97 -13.56 -6.31
CA ASP A 392 10.89 -13.75 -7.76
C ASP A 392 9.94 -14.90 -8.13
N SER A 393 10.00 -16.01 -7.39
CA SER A 393 9.15 -17.19 -7.62
C SER A 393 7.68 -16.88 -7.36
N VAL A 394 7.35 -16.30 -6.20
CA VAL A 394 5.96 -15.96 -5.85
C VAL A 394 5.44 -14.83 -6.73
N THR A 395 6.26 -13.84 -7.10
CA THR A 395 5.88 -12.80 -8.08
C THR A 395 5.51 -13.42 -9.42
N THR A 396 6.23 -14.44 -9.88
CA THR A 396 5.94 -15.13 -11.14
C THR A 396 4.63 -15.91 -11.07
N MET A 397 4.32 -16.50 -9.92
CA MET A 397 3.05 -17.19 -9.69
C MET A 397 1.88 -16.20 -9.60
N LEU A 398 2.00 -15.12 -8.81
CA LEU A 398 0.94 -14.09 -8.68
C LEU A 398 0.68 -13.32 -9.98
N LYS A 399 1.64 -13.25 -10.91
CA LYS A 399 1.39 -12.71 -12.26
C LYS A 399 0.35 -13.52 -13.04
N LYS A 400 0.10 -14.78 -12.67
CA LYS A 400 -1.01 -15.58 -13.20
C LYS A 400 -2.36 -15.14 -12.65
N TYR A 401 -2.38 -14.26 -11.64
CA TYR A 401 -3.54 -13.68 -10.93
C TYR A 401 -3.43 -12.13 -10.91
N PRO A 402 -3.24 -11.44 -12.06
CA PRO A 402 -2.69 -10.09 -12.13
C PRO A 402 -3.61 -8.97 -11.65
N SER A 403 -4.87 -9.28 -11.34
CA SER A 403 -5.91 -8.26 -11.12
C SER A 403 -6.28 -8.06 -9.64
N GLY A 404 -5.71 -8.83 -8.70
CA GLY A 404 -5.98 -8.71 -7.24
C GLY A 404 -5.90 -7.29 -6.65
N PRO A 405 -4.80 -6.53 -6.85
CA PRO A 405 -4.68 -5.17 -6.30
C PRO A 405 -5.71 -4.18 -6.86
N LEU A 406 -6.10 -4.36 -8.13
CA LEU A 406 -7.10 -3.52 -8.81
C LEU A 406 -8.52 -3.92 -8.37
N PHE A 407 -8.82 -5.21 -8.29
CA PHE A 407 -10.08 -5.73 -7.75
C PHE A 407 -10.31 -5.27 -6.33
N LYS A 408 -9.33 -5.40 -5.46
CA LYS A 408 -9.43 -4.92 -4.07
C LYS A 408 -9.69 -3.42 -4.00
N THR A 409 -9.08 -2.65 -4.89
CA THR A 409 -9.34 -1.20 -4.97
C THR A 409 -10.78 -0.95 -5.44
N LEU A 410 -11.27 -1.65 -6.46
CA LEU A 410 -12.65 -1.54 -6.96
C LEU A 410 -13.71 -2.01 -5.96
N ASP A 411 -13.45 -3.08 -5.22
CA ASP A 411 -14.34 -3.58 -4.17
C ASP A 411 -14.50 -2.52 -3.08
N ILE A 412 -13.42 -1.82 -2.73
CA ILE A 412 -13.47 -0.69 -1.81
C ILE A 412 -14.33 0.46 -2.39
N PHE A 413 -14.41 0.64 -3.71
CA PHE A 413 -15.30 1.61 -4.35
C PHE A 413 -16.76 1.16 -4.42
N GLN A 414 -17.02 -0.13 -4.65
CA GLN A 414 -18.38 -0.67 -4.75
C GLN A 414 -19.06 -0.76 -3.38
N ASP A 415 -18.30 -1.10 -2.34
CA ASP A 415 -18.82 -1.24 -0.97
C ASP A 415 -18.95 0.10 -0.21
N ARG A 416 -18.46 1.23 -0.75
CA ARG A 416 -18.37 2.50 -0.02
C ARG A 416 -18.97 3.67 -0.80
N ASN A 417 -19.63 4.57 -0.07
CA ASN A 417 -19.93 5.90 -0.59
C ASN A 417 -18.63 6.58 -1.02
N GLU A 418 -18.58 7.15 -2.22
CA GLU A 418 -17.48 7.93 -2.83
C GLU A 418 -16.91 9.07 -1.94
N GLN A 419 -17.47 9.29 -0.74
CA GLN A 419 -17.22 10.41 0.17
C GLN A 419 -16.17 10.15 1.26
N GLU A 420 -15.73 8.90 1.44
CA GLU A 420 -14.81 8.55 2.51
C GLU A 420 -13.36 8.59 2.00
N GLY A 421 -12.61 9.62 2.37
CA GLY A 421 -11.22 9.81 1.96
C GLY A 421 -10.27 8.64 2.28
N PHE A 422 -8.99 8.77 1.90
CA PHE A 422 -7.99 7.74 2.16
C PHE A 422 -7.71 7.58 3.66
N ASP A 423 -8.08 6.43 4.22
CA ASP A 423 -7.77 6.01 5.60
C ASP A 423 -7.31 4.55 5.56
N PRO A 424 -6.00 4.27 5.73
CA PRO A 424 -5.49 2.92 5.58
C PRO A 424 -6.07 1.96 6.63
N ILE A 425 -6.28 2.43 7.87
CA ILE A 425 -6.76 1.57 8.97
C ILE A 425 -8.20 1.14 8.69
N ARG A 426 -9.06 2.08 8.31
CA ARG A 426 -10.44 1.76 7.90
C ARG A 426 -10.50 0.97 6.59
N GLN A 427 -9.46 1.02 5.76
CA GLN A 427 -9.34 0.27 4.50
C GLN A 427 -8.75 -1.14 4.70
N GLY A 428 -8.85 -1.71 5.90
CA GLY A 428 -8.49 -3.11 6.13
C GLY A 428 -7.00 -3.33 6.38
N ASN A 429 -6.29 -2.30 6.84
CA ASN A 429 -4.88 -2.37 7.16
C ASN A 429 -4.64 -2.09 8.66
N PRO A 430 -5.18 -2.91 9.59
CA PRO A 430 -5.16 -2.62 11.02
C PRO A 430 -3.72 -2.53 11.57
N PRO A 431 -3.50 -1.73 12.62
CA PRO A 431 -2.23 -1.73 13.36
C PRO A 431 -2.04 -3.05 14.13
N TYR A 432 -0.79 -3.42 14.45
CA TYR A 432 -0.49 -4.60 15.28
C TYR A 432 0.96 -4.57 15.80
N TYR A 433 1.26 -5.39 16.80
CA TYR A 433 2.59 -5.56 17.36
C TYR A 433 3.49 -6.43 16.48
N LEU A 434 4.71 -5.95 16.24
CA LEU A 434 5.75 -6.67 15.51
C LEU A 434 6.64 -7.43 16.48
N TYR A 435 7.49 -6.72 17.21
CA TYR A 435 8.52 -7.26 18.10
C TYR A 435 8.86 -6.24 19.20
N THR A 436 9.56 -6.68 20.24
CA THR A 436 10.09 -5.79 21.28
C THR A 436 11.58 -5.62 21.08
N PHE A 437 12.03 -4.38 20.89
CA PHE A 437 13.43 -4.01 20.97
C PHE A 437 13.82 -3.91 22.44
N SER A 438 14.75 -4.75 22.88
CA SER A 438 15.18 -4.80 24.27
C SER A 438 16.68 -4.53 24.36
N ASN A 439 17.07 -3.69 25.31
CA ASN A 439 18.48 -3.46 25.66
C ASN A 439 18.67 -3.32 27.18
N SER A 440 19.90 -3.17 27.65
CA SER A 440 20.18 -3.08 29.10
C SER A 440 19.66 -1.80 29.77
N ALA A 441 19.09 -0.85 29.03
CA ALA A 441 18.61 0.45 29.51
C ALA A 441 17.08 0.60 29.42
N PHE A 442 16.43 0.06 28.38
CA PHE A 442 14.98 0.09 28.21
C PHE A 442 14.51 -0.95 27.20
N ASP A 443 13.22 -1.26 27.26
CA ASP A 443 12.49 -2.07 26.28
C ASP A 443 11.52 -1.15 25.52
N SER A 444 11.30 -1.44 24.24
CA SER A 444 10.40 -0.65 23.38
C SER A 444 9.70 -1.55 22.38
N ARG A 445 8.37 -1.47 22.34
CA ARG A 445 7.55 -2.31 21.45
C ARG A 445 7.42 -1.68 20.08
N CYS A 446 7.89 -2.38 19.05
CA CYS A 446 7.71 -1.99 17.66
C CYS A 446 6.29 -2.38 17.23
N LEU A 447 5.51 -1.38 16.85
CA LEU A 447 4.17 -1.53 16.32
C LEU A 447 4.19 -1.27 14.82
N LYS A 448 3.50 -2.09 14.03
CA LYS A 448 3.12 -1.73 12.67
C LYS A 448 1.90 -0.83 12.78
N ILE A 449 2.06 0.45 12.43
CA ILE A 449 0.96 1.40 12.36
C ILE A 449 1.03 2.07 10.99
N PRO A 450 0.06 1.85 10.08
CA PRO A 450 -0.01 2.65 8.85
C PRO A 450 -0.29 4.12 9.22
N CYS A 451 -0.13 5.07 8.29
CA CYS A 451 -0.29 6.49 8.64
C CYS A 451 -1.67 6.73 9.29
N PRO A 452 -1.76 7.18 10.56
CA PRO A 452 -3.01 7.27 11.30
C PRO A 452 -3.79 8.54 10.92
N THR A 453 -3.98 8.74 9.62
CA THR A 453 -4.61 9.94 9.06
C THR A 453 -5.72 9.57 8.08
N LEU A 454 -6.79 10.35 8.12
CA LEU A 454 -7.79 10.42 7.05
C LEU A 454 -7.40 11.56 6.09
N HIS A 455 -7.13 11.23 4.83
CA HIS A 455 -6.76 12.16 3.77
C HIS A 455 -7.85 12.22 2.70
N ALA A 456 -8.77 13.18 2.82
CA ALA A 456 -9.91 13.31 1.92
C ALA A 456 -9.70 14.29 0.77
N HIS A 457 -8.90 15.34 0.97
CA HIS A 457 -8.54 16.32 -0.06
C HIS A 457 -7.04 16.44 -0.15
N ILE A 458 -6.50 16.66 -1.34
CA ILE A 458 -5.05 16.77 -1.64
C ILE A 458 -4.25 17.61 -0.64
N ASN A 459 -4.82 18.69 -0.11
CA ASN A 459 -4.17 19.61 0.83
C ASN A 459 -4.67 19.49 2.29
N LYS A 460 -5.51 18.50 2.59
CA LYS A 460 -6.16 18.37 3.91
C LYS A 460 -6.25 16.92 4.37
N ALA A 461 -5.44 16.62 5.38
CA ALA A 461 -5.53 15.40 6.17
C ALA A 461 -5.79 15.73 7.65
N GLY A 462 -6.38 14.78 8.38
CA GLY A 462 -6.58 14.84 9.81
C GLY A 462 -6.14 13.54 10.48
N VAL A 463 -5.59 13.62 11.70
CA VAL A 463 -5.28 12.42 12.49
C VAL A 463 -6.58 11.81 13.00
N ILE A 464 -6.75 10.51 12.81
CA ILE A 464 -7.93 9.74 13.24
C ILE A 464 -8.04 9.70 14.77
N ASP A 465 -9.26 9.65 15.29
CA ASP A 465 -9.49 9.78 16.72
C ASP A 465 -9.14 8.52 17.52
N GLU A 466 -9.13 7.33 16.91
CA GLU A 466 -8.69 6.09 17.59
C GLU A 466 -7.21 6.18 17.97
N PHE A 467 -6.38 6.81 17.12
CA PHE A 467 -4.97 7.02 17.42
C PHE A 467 -4.77 8.02 18.57
N LYS A 468 -5.63 9.05 18.66
CA LYS A 468 -5.63 9.95 19.82
C LYS A 468 -6.06 9.23 21.09
N GLY A 469 -7.07 8.35 21.00
CA GLY A 469 -7.48 7.46 22.08
C GLY A 469 -6.34 6.55 22.57
N PHE A 470 -5.58 5.98 21.63
CA PHE A 470 -4.37 5.20 21.92
C PHE A 470 -3.33 6.02 22.71
N LEU A 471 -3.09 7.28 22.32
CA LEU A 471 -2.14 8.15 23.03
C LEU A 471 -2.66 8.58 24.42
N ARG A 472 -3.97 8.83 24.58
CA ARG A 472 -4.59 9.17 25.88
C ARG A 472 -4.48 8.04 26.89
N TYR A 473 -4.48 6.79 26.43
CA TYR A 473 -4.32 5.63 27.32
C TYR A 473 -3.02 5.69 28.14
N PHE A 474 -1.96 6.31 27.63
CA PHE A 474 -0.69 6.48 28.35
C PHE A 474 -0.82 7.42 29.55
N GLU A 475 -1.74 8.38 29.52
CA GLU A 475 -2.03 9.20 30.71
C GLU A 475 -2.74 8.39 31.80
N THR A 476 -3.64 7.49 31.38
CA THR A 476 -4.46 6.66 32.27
C THR A 476 -3.63 5.56 32.94
N LYS A 477 -2.69 4.94 32.22
CA LYS A 477 -1.80 3.89 32.75
C LYS A 477 -0.39 4.43 32.90
N LYS A 478 -0.02 4.79 34.13
CA LYS A 478 1.30 5.34 34.53
C LYS A 478 2.54 4.49 34.16
N GLU A 479 2.35 3.31 33.57
CA GLU A 479 3.41 2.39 33.17
C GLU A 479 3.92 2.62 31.74
N LEU A 480 3.15 3.32 30.90
CA LEU A 480 3.53 3.69 29.54
C LEU A 480 3.47 5.20 29.42
N GLU A 481 4.49 5.81 28.84
CA GLU A 481 4.58 7.27 28.76
C GLU A 481 4.62 7.78 27.32
N LYS A 482 5.25 7.04 26.38
CA LYS A 482 5.66 7.61 25.09
C LYS A 482 5.55 6.65 23.90
N HIS A 483 5.10 7.20 22.78
CA HIS A 483 5.14 6.61 21.45
C HIS A 483 6.05 7.43 20.52
N LEU A 484 7.04 6.77 19.94
CA LEU A 484 7.93 7.34 18.92
C LEU A 484 7.44 6.94 17.52
N HIS A 485 7.11 7.94 16.70
CA HIS A 485 6.61 7.73 15.34
C HIS A 485 7.65 8.17 14.32
N PHE A 486 8.28 7.21 13.64
CA PHE A 486 9.10 7.47 12.46
C PHE A 486 8.22 7.58 11.23
N ASN A 487 7.94 8.81 10.81
CA ASN A 487 7.25 9.13 9.56
C ASN A 487 8.25 9.08 8.39
N LEU A 488 8.09 8.10 7.50
CA LEU A 488 8.99 7.86 6.36
C LEU A 488 8.54 8.57 5.08
N GLN A 489 7.48 9.37 5.17
CA GLN A 489 6.94 10.17 4.09
C GLN A 489 7.81 11.40 3.83
N ASP A 490 7.70 11.94 2.61
CA ASP A 490 8.34 13.16 2.17
C ASP A 490 7.39 14.36 2.30
N ARG A 491 7.58 15.15 3.36
CA ARG A 491 6.79 16.37 3.59
C ARG A 491 6.98 17.46 2.53
N THR A 492 8.01 17.36 1.67
CA THR A 492 8.22 18.29 0.55
C THR A 492 7.41 17.88 -0.68
N SER A 493 6.97 16.62 -0.75
CA SER A 493 6.07 16.14 -1.79
C SER A 493 4.64 16.59 -1.53
N TRP A 494 3.99 17.12 -2.58
CA TRP A 494 2.58 17.49 -2.53
C TRP A 494 1.67 16.31 -2.16
N GLU A 495 2.05 15.08 -2.51
CA GLU A 495 1.26 13.86 -2.24
C GLU A 495 1.18 13.52 -0.75
N GLU A 496 2.22 13.87 0.01
CA GLU A 496 2.38 13.43 1.41
C GLU A 496 2.39 14.59 2.41
N HIS A 497 2.55 15.83 1.93
CA HIS A 497 2.62 17.04 2.75
C HIS A 497 1.45 17.15 3.75
N ALA A 498 0.21 16.95 3.29
CA ALA A 498 -0.98 17.10 4.13
C ALA A 498 -0.96 16.14 5.33
N ARG A 499 -0.53 14.88 5.13
CA ARG A 499 -0.42 13.88 6.21
C ARG A 499 0.71 14.22 7.18
N CYS A 500 1.87 14.61 6.65
CA CYS A 500 3.00 15.07 7.47
C CYS A 500 2.59 16.25 8.36
N ALA A 501 1.96 17.27 7.76
CA ALA A 501 1.49 18.45 8.48
C ALA A 501 0.45 18.11 9.58
N ALA A 502 -0.43 17.14 9.33
CA ALA A 502 -1.40 16.68 10.33
C ALA A 502 -0.72 16.03 11.54
N LEU A 503 0.29 15.18 11.32
CA LEU A 503 1.08 14.55 12.41
C LEU A 503 1.93 15.59 13.15
N GLU A 504 2.56 16.52 12.43
CA GLU A 504 3.34 17.61 13.03
C GLU A 504 2.44 18.52 13.89
N LYS A 505 1.21 18.78 13.44
CA LYS A 505 0.22 19.52 14.24
C LYS A 505 -0.13 18.77 15.52
N LEU A 506 -0.36 17.45 15.45
CA LEU A 506 -0.65 16.61 16.62
C LEU A 506 0.48 16.69 17.65
N GLN A 507 1.74 16.54 17.21
CA GLN A 507 2.93 16.66 18.07
C GLN A 507 2.98 17.98 18.85
N ASN A 508 2.49 19.08 18.26
CA ASN A 508 2.52 20.40 18.86
C ASN A 508 1.28 20.71 19.72
N GLN A 509 0.29 19.82 19.76
CA GLN A 509 -0.86 19.97 20.66
C GLN A 509 -0.44 19.69 22.10
N ALA A 510 -0.84 20.57 23.03
CA ALA A 510 -0.48 20.46 24.44
C ALA A 510 -0.84 19.09 25.04
N GLU A 511 -2.01 18.56 24.66
CA GLU A 511 -2.54 17.26 25.08
C GLU A 511 -1.61 16.08 24.74
N PHE A 512 -1.00 16.07 23.55
CA PHE A 512 -0.22 14.92 23.07
C PHE A 512 1.28 15.14 23.06
N SER A 513 1.74 16.38 23.28
CA SER A 513 3.14 16.76 23.10
C SER A 513 4.10 15.91 23.92
N LYS A 514 3.69 15.43 25.11
CA LYS A 514 4.55 14.61 25.97
C LYS A 514 4.58 13.14 25.55
N GLN A 515 3.47 12.62 25.06
CA GLN A 515 3.24 11.21 24.77
C GLN A 515 3.63 10.85 23.34
N PHE A 516 3.44 11.77 22.40
CA PHE A 516 3.78 11.57 21.00
C PHE A 516 5.13 12.21 20.70
N ILE A 517 6.03 11.46 20.06
CA ILE A 517 7.31 11.97 19.54
C ILE A 517 7.37 11.66 18.06
N LEU A 518 7.25 12.69 17.22
CA LEU A 518 7.33 12.58 15.77
C LEU A 518 8.74 12.86 15.25
N VAL A 519 9.21 11.99 14.36
CA VAL A 519 10.40 12.20 13.53
C VAL A 519 10.07 11.89 12.08
N THR A 520 10.35 12.81 11.16
CA THR A 520 10.20 12.56 9.72
C THR A 520 11.57 12.32 9.09
N LEU A 521 11.73 11.14 8.47
CA LEU A 521 12.92 10.72 7.70
C LEU A 521 12.48 10.35 6.27
N PRO A 522 12.56 11.27 5.29
CA PRO A 522 11.94 11.04 3.99
C PRO A 522 12.62 9.88 3.24
N LYS A 523 11.82 8.86 2.87
CA LYS A 523 12.22 7.72 2.01
C LYS A 523 11.61 7.77 0.60
N LYS A 524 11.00 8.89 0.20
CA LYS A 524 10.48 9.12 -1.17
C LYS A 524 11.14 10.28 -1.91
N SER A 525 12.06 11.02 -1.26
CA SER A 525 12.71 12.20 -1.85
C SER A 525 13.78 11.88 -2.88
N ASP A 526 14.13 12.88 -3.70
CA ASP A 526 15.22 12.77 -4.68
C ASP A 526 16.58 12.52 -4.03
N PHE A 527 16.82 13.13 -2.86
CA PHE A 527 18.01 12.86 -2.07
C PHE A 527 18.08 11.38 -1.70
N TYR A 528 16.98 10.82 -1.18
CA TYR A 528 16.94 9.41 -0.80
C TYR A 528 17.20 8.51 -2.02
N PHE A 529 16.65 8.80 -3.19
CA PHE A 529 16.85 8.00 -4.40
C PHE A 529 18.07 8.34 -5.24
N GLN A 530 18.85 9.33 -4.80
CA GLN A 530 20.00 9.87 -5.52
C GLN A 530 19.63 10.12 -7.00
N SER A 531 18.47 10.77 -7.20
CA SER A 531 17.93 11.17 -8.51
C SER A 531 18.22 12.65 -8.79
N GLU A 532 17.86 13.11 -9.98
CA GLU A 532 17.95 14.52 -10.40
C GLU A 532 19.34 15.13 -10.13
N ASP A 533 19.39 16.21 -9.34
CA ASP A 533 20.59 16.97 -9.00
C ASP A 533 21.65 16.13 -8.25
N TYR A 534 21.23 15.04 -7.60
CA TYR A 534 22.11 14.15 -6.83
C TYR A 534 22.81 13.08 -7.67
N LEU A 535 22.42 12.90 -8.95
CA LEU A 535 22.99 11.87 -9.83
C LEU A 535 24.50 12.06 -10.05
N LYS A 536 24.96 13.31 -10.13
CA LYS A 536 26.32 13.66 -10.54
C LYS A 536 27.32 13.74 -9.38
N ILE A 537 26.86 13.62 -8.13
CA ILE A 537 27.71 13.76 -6.93
C ILE A 537 28.45 12.45 -6.68
N ASN A 538 29.67 12.33 -7.21
CA ASN A 538 30.47 11.11 -7.09
C ASN A 538 31.60 11.22 -6.06
N GLY A 539 32.00 12.44 -5.67
CA GLY A 539 33.05 12.64 -4.66
C GLY A 539 32.53 12.28 -3.27
N ALA A 540 33.20 11.39 -2.56
CA ALA A 540 32.76 10.96 -1.24
C ALA A 540 32.72 12.14 -0.24
N LYS A 541 33.69 13.05 -0.30
CA LYS A 541 33.72 14.24 0.56
C LYS A 541 32.49 15.14 0.35
N ASP A 542 32.15 15.39 -0.91
CA ASP A 542 31.01 16.24 -1.27
C ASP A 542 29.69 15.56 -0.89
N PHE A 543 29.60 14.25 -1.10
CA PHE A 543 28.45 13.46 -0.68
C PHE A 543 28.25 13.44 0.83
N LEU A 544 29.30 13.22 1.64
CA LEU A 544 29.16 13.24 3.10
C LEU A 544 28.74 14.62 3.61
N LYS A 545 29.28 15.70 3.04
CA LYS A 545 28.88 17.07 3.34
C LYS A 545 27.40 17.29 2.99
N LEU A 546 26.96 16.80 1.84
CA LEU A 546 25.57 16.86 1.43
C LEU A 546 24.66 16.12 2.43
N VAL A 547 24.98 14.89 2.83
CA VAL A 547 24.17 14.14 3.79
C VAL A 547 24.03 14.92 5.11
N GLU A 548 25.11 15.53 5.57
CA GLU A 548 25.08 16.40 6.76
C GLU A 548 24.17 17.62 6.56
N GLU A 549 24.30 18.33 5.44
CA GLU A 549 23.50 19.52 5.12
C GLU A 549 22.00 19.20 5.00
N GLN A 550 21.65 18.07 4.40
CA GLN A 550 20.25 17.64 4.25
C GLN A 550 19.57 17.47 5.61
N VAL A 551 20.25 16.81 6.56
CA VAL A 551 19.69 16.59 7.90
C VAL A 551 19.64 17.89 8.71
N GLN A 552 20.67 18.74 8.60
CA GLN A 552 20.75 20.00 9.35
C GLN A 552 19.74 21.05 8.86
N SER A 553 19.48 21.09 7.55
CA SER A 553 18.48 21.96 6.92
C SER A 553 17.06 21.62 7.36
N GLY A 554 16.84 20.40 7.88
CA GLY A 554 15.61 20.02 8.53
C GLY A 554 14.43 20.05 7.57
N GLU A 555 13.50 20.96 7.83
CA GLU A 555 12.21 21.02 7.14
C GLU A 555 12.33 21.25 5.63
N GLU A 556 13.30 22.06 5.20
CA GLU A 556 13.55 22.38 3.79
C GLU A 556 13.95 21.14 2.96
N CYS A 557 14.54 20.13 3.60
CA CYS A 557 14.95 18.88 2.98
C CYS A 557 14.03 17.69 3.34
N GLY A 558 12.87 17.98 3.92
CA GLY A 558 11.87 17.00 4.28
C GLY A 558 12.05 16.32 5.64
N PHE A 559 13.10 16.67 6.39
CA PHE A 559 13.32 16.15 7.73
C PHE A 559 12.47 16.91 8.77
N TYR A 560 12.06 16.21 9.83
CA TYR A 560 11.43 16.84 10.99
C TYR A 560 11.90 16.12 12.25
N PHE A 561 12.27 16.88 13.28
CA PHE A 561 12.61 16.33 14.58
C PHE A 561 11.78 17.05 15.64
N SER A 562 10.99 16.29 16.40
CA SER A 562 10.23 16.84 17.53
C SER A 562 11.14 17.62 18.50
N LYS A 563 10.60 18.68 19.09
CA LYS A 563 11.29 19.53 20.09
C LYS A 563 11.73 18.76 21.34
N HIS A 564 11.13 17.58 21.58
CA HIS A 564 11.52 16.69 22.66
C HIS A 564 12.86 15.99 22.42
N LEU A 565 13.35 16.00 21.17
CA LEU A 565 14.66 15.46 20.83
C LEU A 565 15.72 16.58 20.84
N PRO A 566 16.87 16.37 21.51
CA PRO A 566 17.92 17.38 21.57
C PRO A 566 18.62 17.53 20.20
N LYS A 567 18.24 18.55 19.42
CA LYS A 567 18.82 18.83 18.08
C LYS A 567 20.35 18.85 18.08
N LYS A 568 20.98 19.44 19.09
CA LYS A 568 22.44 19.47 19.22
C LYS A 568 23.08 18.09 19.29
N GLU A 569 22.41 17.13 19.94
CA GLU A 569 22.91 15.75 20.03
C GLU A 569 22.75 15.03 18.69
N ILE A 570 21.63 15.25 17.99
CA ILE A 570 21.41 14.74 16.63
C ILE A 570 22.50 15.29 15.69
N ASP A 571 22.70 16.60 15.64
CA ASP A 571 23.71 17.24 14.77
C ASP A 571 25.13 16.72 15.08
N SER A 572 25.45 16.57 16.38
CA SER A 572 26.72 15.97 16.81
C SER A 572 26.85 14.51 16.40
N PHE A 573 25.77 13.73 16.49
CA PHE A 573 25.75 12.34 16.06
C PHE A 573 26.01 12.23 14.56
N VAL A 574 25.29 13.00 13.74
CA VAL A 574 25.44 13.04 12.28
C VAL A 574 26.89 13.33 11.89
N LYS A 575 27.51 14.38 12.46
CA LYS A 575 28.91 14.74 12.19
C LYS A 575 29.90 13.61 12.49
N LYS A 576 29.63 12.80 13.52
CA LYS A 576 30.52 11.72 13.97
C LYS A 576 30.26 10.39 13.27
N ILE A 577 29.00 10.08 12.93
CA ILE A 577 28.63 8.79 12.36
C ILE A 577 29.01 8.69 10.88
N LEU A 578 28.91 9.79 10.11
CA LEU A 578 29.21 9.79 8.68
C LEU A 578 30.65 9.32 8.36
N PRO A 579 31.72 9.83 9.02
CA PRO A 579 33.07 9.32 8.82
C PRO A 579 33.26 7.85 9.23
N ILE A 580 32.54 7.40 10.26
CA ILE A 580 32.60 6.00 10.73
C ILE A 580 32.01 5.08 9.66
N ILE A 581 30.83 5.43 9.12
CA ILE A 581 30.18 4.64 8.08
C ILE A 581 31.10 4.56 6.85
N HIS A 582 31.61 5.70 6.40
CA HIS A 582 32.51 5.77 5.24
C HIS A 582 33.78 4.96 5.44
N THR A 583 34.34 4.97 6.65
CA THR A 583 35.55 4.24 6.99
C THR A 583 35.33 2.73 7.00
N HIS A 584 34.33 2.26 7.74
CA HIS A 584 34.20 0.84 8.04
C HIS A 584 33.37 0.07 7.01
N PHE A 585 32.33 0.67 6.45
CA PHE A 585 31.47 0.00 5.48
C PHE A 585 31.92 0.25 4.04
N PHE A 586 32.53 1.41 3.76
CA PHE A 586 32.93 1.82 2.41
C PHE A 586 34.45 2.03 2.24
N LYS A 587 35.26 1.61 3.22
CA LYS A 587 36.73 1.58 3.16
C LYS A 587 37.38 2.91 2.74
N LYS A 588 36.78 4.04 3.14
CA LYS A 588 37.23 5.40 2.79
C LYS A 588 37.41 5.63 1.28
N LYS A 589 36.62 4.96 0.43
CA LYS A 589 36.67 5.17 -1.03
C LYS A 589 36.52 6.65 -1.36
N ALA A 590 37.42 7.19 -2.20
CA ALA A 590 37.39 8.61 -2.58
C ALA A 590 36.16 8.97 -3.42
N LYS A 591 35.63 8.00 -4.18
CA LYS A 591 34.39 8.12 -4.95
C LYS A 591 33.42 7.03 -4.52
N LEU A 592 32.15 7.40 -4.39
CA LEU A 592 31.06 6.46 -4.14
C LEU A 592 30.15 6.47 -5.36
N ASP A 593 29.93 5.32 -5.97
CA ASP A 593 28.97 5.21 -7.06
C ASP A 593 27.53 5.37 -6.54
N ARG A 594 26.56 5.46 -7.46
CA ARG A 594 25.16 5.69 -7.07
C ARG A 594 24.63 4.59 -6.16
N LYS A 595 24.96 3.32 -6.41
CA LYS A 595 24.49 2.20 -5.57
C LYS A 595 25.09 2.31 -4.17
N GLU A 596 26.39 2.56 -4.07
CA GLU A 596 27.07 2.75 -2.80
C GLU A 596 26.50 3.93 -2.00
N ARG A 597 26.12 5.03 -2.66
CA ARG A 597 25.44 6.16 -2.01
C ARG A 597 24.06 5.79 -1.48
N LEU A 598 23.28 5.01 -2.24
CA LEU A 598 21.97 4.52 -1.80
C LEU A 598 22.08 3.63 -0.56
N ASP A 599 23.04 2.69 -0.59
CA ASP A 599 23.34 1.80 0.55
C ASP A 599 23.84 2.59 1.75
N PHE A 600 24.69 3.61 1.52
CA PHE A 600 25.18 4.50 2.56
C PHE A 600 24.03 5.21 3.28
N ILE A 601 23.08 5.78 2.53
CA ILE A 601 21.91 6.48 3.09
C ILE A 601 21.07 5.52 3.94
N GLU A 602 20.86 4.29 3.49
CA GLU A 602 20.07 3.31 4.25
C GLU A 602 20.76 2.93 5.56
N ILE A 603 22.07 2.67 5.53
CA ILE A 603 22.87 2.40 6.74
C ILE A 603 22.86 3.60 7.69
N PHE A 604 22.97 4.81 7.15
CA PHE A 604 22.90 6.03 7.94
C PHE A 604 21.54 6.20 8.61
N TYR A 605 20.43 5.99 7.89
CA TYR A 605 19.08 6.08 8.44
C TYR A 605 18.87 5.06 9.56
N LEU A 606 19.26 3.80 9.36
CA LEU A 606 19.18 2.75 10.39
C LEU A 606 19.91 3.12 11.69
N LEU A 607 21.12 3.68 11.57
CA LEU A 607 21.90 4.12 12.72
C LEU A 607 21.31 5.38 13.39
N LEU A 608 20.73 6.27 12.60
CA LEU A 608 20.03 7.47 13.10
C LEU A 608 18.73 7.09 13.82
N GLU A 609 17.93 6.19 13.26
CA GLU A 609 16.71 5.64 13.86
C GLU A 609 17.04 5.00 15.22
N LEU A 610 18.10 4.17 15.30
CA LEU A 610 18.56 3.59 16.55
C LEU A 610 18.97 4.66 17.57
N LYS A 611 19.67 5.71 17.11
CA LYS A 611 20.08 6.82 17.99
C LYS A 611 18.86 7.59 18.52
N ILE A 612 17.88 7.84 17.67
CA ILE A 612 16.67 8.57 18.04
C ILE A 612 15.85 7.76 19.04
N LEU A 613 15.71 6.44 18.83
CA LEU A 613 15.05 5.56 19.79
C LEU A 613 15.74 5.59 21.16
N GLU A 614 17.07 5.60 21.18
CA GLU A 614 17.87 5.73 22.42
C GLU A 614 17.64 7.08 23.13
N LEU A 615 17.55 8.18 22.38
CA LEU A 615 17.31 9.52 22.93
C LEU A 615 15.87 9.67 23.44
N ALA A 616 14.91 9.14 22.70
CA ALA A 616 13.49 9.20 23.04
C ALA A 616 13.14 8.32 24.24
N LYS A 617 13.75 7.12 24.32
CA LYS A 617 13.40 6.05 25.28
C LYS A 617 11.89 5.83 25.33
N ALA A 618 11.27 5.69 24.16
CA ALA A 618 9.83 5.49 24.05
C ALA A 618 9.45 4.05 24.38
N ASP A 619 8.28 3.84 24.98
CA ASP A 619 7.75 2.52 25.32
C ASP A 619 7.24 1.76 24.09
N THR A 620 6.80 2.52 23.09
CA THR A 620 6.39 2.00 21.79
C THR A 620 6.99 2.84 20.68
N PHE A 621 7.23 2.22 19.52
CA PHE A 621 7.67 2.94 18.33
C PHE A 621 7.10 2.32 17.06
N THR A 622 7.09 3.08 15.96
CA THR A 622 6.62 2.59 14.65
C THR A 622 7.39 3.21 13.50
N PHE A 623 7.49 2.46 12.40
CA PHE A 623 7.94 2.96 11.11
C PHE A 623 6.75 3.05 10.16
N SER A 624 6.28 4.28 9.92
CA SER A 624 5.06 4.51 9.16
C SER A 624 5.36 5.24 7.87
N CYS A 625 4.70 4.82 6.80
CA CYS A 625 4.50 5.61 5.59
C CYS A 625 3.00 5.66 5.33
N LYS A 626 2.57 6.15 4.16
CA LYS A 626 1.16 6.28 3.78
C LYS A 626 0.27 5.12 4.25
N ASP A 627 0.53 3.89 3.80
CA ASP A 627 -0.17 2.68 4.26
C ASP A 627 0.74 1.72 5.04
N GLY A 628 2.02 2.05 5.22
CA GLY A 628 2.97 1.17 5.92
C GLY A 628 3.22 -0.19 5.23
N VAL A 629 2.73 -0.41 3.99
CA VAL A 629 2.75 -1.73 3.34
C VAL A 629 4.13 -2.08 2.80
N ASP A 630 4.79 -1.16 2.08
CA ASP A 630 6.11 -1.42 1.49
C ASP A 630 7.23 -0.76 2.29
N VAL A 631 7.19 0.58 2.41
CA VAL A 631 8.29 1.35 3.02
C VAL A 631 8.35 1.14 4.53
N GLY A 632 7.19 1.14 5.20
CA GLY A 632 7.10 0.85 6.64
C GLY A 632 7.54 -0.57 6.97
N ALA A 633 7.08 -1.56 6.20
CA ALA A 633 7.49 -2.96 6.31
C ALA A 633 9.00 -3.15 6.13
N ALA A 634 9.56 -2.62 5.03
CA ALA A 634 10.99 -2.69 4.77
C ALA A 634 11.81 -2.01 5.89
N ALA A 635 11.41 -0.84 6.36
CA ALA A 635 12.12 -0.15 7.46
C ALA A 635 12.05 -0.95 8.77
N SER A 636 10.89 -1.50 9.11
CA SER A 636 10.68 -2.31 10.32
C SER A 636 11.52 -3.59 10.30
N ALA A 637 11.58 -4.25 9.14
CA ALA A 637 12.41 -5.44 8.91
C ALA A 637 13.91 -5.11 8.91
N ALA A 638 14.30 -3.99 8.29
CA ALA A 638 15.67 -3.51 8.28
C ALA A 638 16.17 -3.22 9.70
N PHE A 639 15.34 -2.58 10.52
CA PHE A 639 15.66 -2.30 11.91
C PHE A 639 15.75 -3.59 12.74
N PHE A 640 14.83 -4.54 12.55
CA PHE A 640 14.89 -5.87 13.18
C PHE A 640 16.19 -6.62 12.83
N ALA A 641 16.59 -6.58 11.56
CA ALA A 641 17.84 -7.19 11.10
C ALA A 641 19.09 -6.46 11.60
N LEU A 642 19.06 -5.12 11.68
CA LEU A 642 20.14 -4.32 12.25
C LEU A 642 20.42 -4.73 13.69
N THR A 643 19.35 -4.86 14.49
CA THR A 643 19.48 -5.21 15.90
C THR A 643 20.02 -6.63 16.07
N LYS A 644 19.60 -7.58 15.23
CA LYS A 644 20.20 -8.92 15.19
C LYS A 644 21.70 -8.87 14.86
N LEU A 645 22.09 -8.11 13.83
CA LEU A 645 23.50 -7.97 13.42
C LEU A 645 24.39 -7.36 14.50
N PHE A 646 23.89 -6.40 15.28
CA PHE A 646 24.62 -5.80 16.41
C PHE A 646 24.53 -6.62 17.71
N GLY A 647 23.56 -7.53 17.83
CA GLY A 647 23.44 -8.50 18.92
C GLY A 647 24.59 -9.51 18.94
N LYS A 648 24.78 -10.21 20.06
CA LYS A 648 25.87 -11.19 20.22
C LYS A 648 25.74 -12.39 19.28
N GLU A 649 24.52 -12.72 18.90
CA GLU A 649 24.18 -13.79 17.97
C GLU A 649 23.79 -13.17 16.63
N ASP A 650 24.67 -13.27 15.65
CA ASP A 650 24.49 -12.70 14.30
C ASP A 650 23.88 -13.70 13.30
N LYS A 651 23.57 -14.91 13.77
CA LYS A 651 22.93 -15.98 13.01
C LYS A 651 21.46 -16.11 13.36
N TRP A 652 20.66 -16.45 12.36
CA TRP A 652 19.20 -16.46 12.49
C TRP A 652 18.66 -17.84 12.85
N SER A 653 17.77 -17.91 13.84
CA SER A 653 16.94 -19.09 14.11
C SER A 653 15.81 -19.22 13.08
N ILE A 654 15.10 -20.34 13.08
CA ILE A 654 13.97 -20.56 12.16
C ILE A 654 12.83 -19.58 12.49
N GLU A 655 12.52 -19.41 13.77
CA GLU A 655 11.47 -18.50 14.25
C GLU A 655 11.77 -17.05 13.85
N GLU A 656 13.03 -16.61 13.95
CA GLU A 656 13.45 -15.28 13.54
C GLU A 656 13.34 -15.08 12.01
N GLN A 657 13.61 -16.13 11.22
CA GLN A 657 13.46 -16.09 9.77
C GLN A 657 12.00 -15.96 9.36
N ASP A 658 11.12 -16.75 9.96
CA ASP A 658 9.68 -16.68 9.71
C ASP A 658 9.11 -15.33 10.12
N HIS A 659 9.55 -14.82 11.27
CA HIS A 659 9.14 -13.49 11.73
C HIS A 659 9.59 -12.38 10.78
N LEU A 660 10.84 -12.41 10.30
CA LEU A 660 11.36 -11.43 9.34
C LEU A 660 10.54 -11.46 8.03
N LEU A 661 10.20 -12.66 7.54
CA LEU A 661 9.38 -12.83 6.35
C LEU A 661 7.97 -12.30 6.54
N TRP A 662 7.36 -12.51 7.71
CA TRP A 662 6.08 -11.92 8.05
C TRP A 662 6.13 -10.39 8.01
N ILE A 663 7.14 -9.77 8.63
CA ILE A 663 7.28 -8.30 8.62
C ILE A 663 7.38 -7.78 7.18
N LEU A 664 8.11 -8.49 6.31
CA LEU A 664 8.38 -8.04 4.93
C LEU A 664 7.23 -8.29 3.96
N LEU A 665 6.64 -9.50 3.98
CA LEU A 665 5.72 -9.96 2.94
C LEU A 665 4.26 -9.91 3.41
N GLY A 666 4.01 -10.06 4.71
CA GLY A 666 2.69 -10.08 5.32
C GLY A 666 1.82 -8.89 4.94
N PRO A 667 2.27 -7.63 5.15
CA PRO A 667 1.48 -6.44 4.85
C PRO A 667 1.07 -6.34 3.38
N ALA A 668 1.99 -6.56 2.45
CA ALA A 668 1.70 -6.43 1.02
C ALA A 668 0.73 -7.50 0.54
N LEU A 669 0.88 -8.74 1.02
CA LEU A 669 0.02 -9.83 0.61
C LEU A 669 -1.40 -9.66 1.17
N THR A 670 -1.55 -9.34 2.45
CA THR A 670 -2.88 -9.23 3.08
C THR A 670 -3.62 -7.97 2.67
N VAL A 671 -2.92 -6.84 2.53
CA VAL A 671 -3.55 -5.53 2.26
C VAL A 671 -3.69 -5.26 0.78
N ARG A 672 -2.75 -5.71 -0.05
CA ARG A 672 -2.68 -5.39 -1.49
C ARG A 672 -2.67 -6.60 -2.40
N GLU A 673 -2.69 -7.82 -1.86
CA GLU A 673 -2.68 -9.08 -2.65
C GLU A 673 -1.52 -9.15 -3.64
N ARG A 674 -0.37 -8.58 -3.23
CA ARG A 674 0.89 -8.62 -3.97
C ARG A 674 2.06 -8.75 -3.01
N LEU A 675 3.25 -8.99 -3.54
CA LEU A 675 4.47 -8.88 -2.73
C LEU A 675 4.91 -7.42 -2.58
N ILE A 676 5.81 -7.22 -1.62
CA ILE A 676 6.51 -5.96 -1.38
C ILE A 676 7.19 -5.45 -2.67
N ASP A 677 7.20 -4.13 -2.87
CA ASP A 677 7.87 -3.53 -4.02
C ASP A 677 9.37 -3.91 -4.06
N TYR A 678 9.78 -4.48 -5.19
CA TYR A 678 11.13 -5.01 -5.40
C TYR A 678 12.22 -3.96 -5.13
N ARG A 679 12.00 -2.69 -5.49
CA ARG A 679 13.00 -1.64 -5.32
C ARG A 679 13.21 -1.33 -3.83
N ARG A 680 12.13 -1.38 -3.02
CA ARG A 680 12.20 -1.20 -1.56
C ARG A 680 12.93 -2.36 -0.90
N PHE A 681 12.53 -3.59 -1.22
CA PHE A 681 13.17 -4.79 -0.72
C PHE A 681 14.66 -4.86 -1.10
N SER A 682 14.97 -4.63 -2.39
CA SER A 682 16.34 -4.71 -2.91
C SER A 682 17.29 -3.72 -2.24
N ARG A 683 16.81 -2.49 -2.01
CA ARG A 683 17.60 -1.45 -1.33
C ARG A 683 17.91 -1.83 0.11
N MET A 684 16.92 -2.31 0.86
CA MET A 684 17.12 -2.80 2.21
C MET A 684 18.13 -3.95 2.25
N ALA A 685 17.93 -4.97 1.42
CA ALA A 685 18.75 -6.18 1.41
C ALA A 685 20.22 -5.87 1.04
N SER A 686 20.44 -4.95 0.08
CA SER A 686 21.78 -4.49 -0.31
C SER A 686 22.51 -3.81 0.85
N ALA A 687 21.84 -2.91 1.57
CA ALA A 687 22.40 -2.24 2.74
C ALA A 687 22.73 -3.22 3.90
N LEU A 688 21.81 -4.15 4.19
CA LEU A 688 22.03 -5.21 5.18
C LEU A 688 23.19 -6.13 4.81
N SER A 689 23.38 -6.42 3.53
CA SER A 689 24.51 -7.22 3.04
C SER A 689 25.86 -6.52 3.29
N ILE A 690 25.93 -5.20 3.07
CA ILE A 690 27.13 -4.40 3.39
C ILE A 690 27.40 -4.39 4.89
N LEU A 691 26.37 -4.19 5.72
CA LEU A 691 26.48 -4.24 7.18
C LEU A 691 27.01 -5.60 7.65
N SER A 692 26.36 -6.69 7.24
CA SER A 692 26.74 -8.07 7.56
C SER A 692 28.17 -8.38 7.10
N GLY A 693 28.51 -8.02 5.86
CA GLY A 693 29.83 -8.26 5.29
C GLY A 693 30.97 -7.48 5.97
N ALA A 694 30.68 -6.31 6.54
CA ALA A 694 31.65 -5.54 7.31
C ALA A 694 31.77 -6.05 8.75
N LEU A 695 30.64 -6.33 9.42
CA LEU A 695 30.62 -6.85 10.78
C LEU A 695 31.30 -8.22 10.88
N SER A 696 31.08 -9.12 9.92
CA SER A 696 31.76 -10.42 9.88
C SER A 696 33.29 -10.31 9.78
N LYS A 697 33.83 -9.21 9.26
CA LYS A 697 35.28 -9.00 9.09
C LYS A 697 35.91 -8.18 10.21
N GLU A 698 35.23 -7.14 10.69
CA GLU A 698 35.81 -6.13 11.57
C GLU A 698 34.90 -5.76 12.76
N ARG A 699 34.08 -6.71 13.25
CA ARG A 699 33.10 -6.49 14.34
C ARG A 699 33.64 -5.63 15.48
N ASP A 700 34.73 -6.06 16.12
CA ASP A 700 35.26 -5.37 17.31
C ASP A 700 35.69 -3.93 17.02
N LYS A 701 36.26 -3.67 15.84
CA LYS A 701 36.66 -2.32 15.42
C LYS A 701 35.43 -1.45 15.20
N ILE A 702 34.42 -1.99 14.53
CA ILE A 702 33.16 -1.27 14.23
C ILE A 702 32.43 -0.97 15.53
N MET A 703 32.24 -1.96 16.40
CA MET A 703 31.57 -1.79 17.69
C MET A 703 32.32 -0.79 18.57
N LYS A 704 33.66 -0.85 18.61
CA LYS A 704 34.48 0.13 19.34
C LYS A 704 34.36 1.56 18.79
N ALA A 705 34.19 1.71 17.48
CA ALA A 705 33.98 3.02 16.84
C ALA A 705 32.57 3.57 17.09
N LEU A 706 31.55 2.69 17.09
CA LEU A 706 30.15 3.08 17.32
C LEU A 706 29.86 3.35 18.80
N GLN A 707 30.43 2.60 19.72
CA GLN A 707 30.10 2.65 21.15
C GLN A 707 30.14 4.05 21.78
N PRO A 708 31.09 4.96 21.45
CA PRO A 708 31.09 6.33 21.98
C PRO A 708 29.92 7.22 21.51
N LEU A 709 29.19 6.82 20.47
CA LEU A 709 28.05 7.57 19.92
C LEU A 709 26.72 7.20 20.59
N PHE A 710 26.70 6.09 21.31
CA PHE A 710 25.54 5.56 21.99
C PHE A 710 25.82 5.44 23.49
N GLY A 711 24.78 5.31 24.29
CA GLY A 711 24.87 5.07 25.72
C GLY A 711 25.58 3.76 26.00
N ALA A 712 26.39 3.73 27.07
CA ALA A 712 27.28 2.61 27.40
C ALA A 712 26.60 1.23 27.50
N LYS A 713 25.28 1.23 27.71
CA LYS A 713 24.44 0.04 27.88
C LYS A 713 23.73 -0.44 26.61
N LEU A 714 23.71 0.34 25.51
CA LEU A 714 22.88 0.04 24.34
C LEU A 714 23.23 -1.33 23.72
N PHE A 715 24.52 -1.58 23.46
CA PHE A 715 24.96 -2.81 22.79
C PHE A 715 25.18 -4.01 23.72
N GLN A 716 24.99 -3.88 25.03
CA GLN A 716 25.36 -4.94 25.99
C GLN A 716 24.41 -6.16 25.96
N LYS A 717 23.12 -5.91 25.72
CA LYS A 717 22.05 -6.93 25.66
C LYS A 717 21.04 -6.58 24.57
N LEU A 718 21.53 -6.31 23.37
CA LEU A 718 20.67 -5.95 22.26
C LEU A 718 20.02 -7.22 21.70
N LYS A 719 18.70 -7.32 21.83
CA LYS A 719 17.89 -8.44 21.35
C LYS A 719 16.53 -7.96 20.88
N ASN A 720 15.89 -8.75 20.02
CA ASN A 720 14.47 -8.59 19.75
C ASN A 720 13.74 -9.80 20.32
N ASP A 721 12.69 -9.54 21.08
CA ASP A 721 11.78 -10.59 21.54
C ASP A 721 10.57 -10.65 20.58
N VAL A 722 10.29 -11.83 20.06
CA VAL A 722 9.14 -12.13 19.19
C VAL A 722 8.08 -12.83 20.03
N ASN A 723 6.79 -12.49 19.82
CA ASN A 723 5.66 -13.15 20.48
C ASN A 723 5.35 -14.52 19.88
#